data_AF-A0A0H3H260-F1
#
_entry.id   AF-A0A0H3H260-F1
#
_cell.length_a   1.000
_cell.length_b   1.000
_cell.length_c   1.000
_cell.angle_alpha   90.00
_cell.angle_beta   90.00
_cell.angle_gamma   90.00
#
_symmetry.space_group_name_H-M   'P 1'
#
loop_
_entity.id
_entity.type
_entity.pdbx_description
1 polymer ?
#
loop_
_entity_poly.entity_id
_entity_poly.type
_entity_poly.pdbx_seq_one_letter_code
_entity_poly.pdbx_strand_id
1 'polypeptide(L)'
;MLPVAAALDDAGYWSLECWGGATFDACIRFLGEDPWVRLRELKKAMPKTPLQMLLRGQNLLGYRHYADDVVQRFVERAVKNGMDVFRVFDAMNDPRNMQAALQAVRSHGAHAQGTLSYTTSPAHTLQTWLDLTEQLLETGVDSIAIKDMSGILTPMAAFELVSEIKKRYDVRLHLHAHATTGMAEMALLKAIEAGVDGVDTAISSMSATYGHPATEALVATLAGTKHDTGLDILRLESIAAYFREVRRKYHAFEGQLKGTDSRILVAQVPGGMLTNLEGQLKQQNAAHRLDEVLAEIPRVREDLGFIPLVTPTSQIVGTQAVLNVLTGERYRTIAKETAGILKGEYGHTPVPVNAALQARVLDGAEAITCRPADLLKPELAQLEADVKRQAQEKNIQLADNAIDDVLTVALFPQVGLKFLENRHNPAAFEPLPQAEEVKPAVKAEKPAASGVYTVEVEGKAFVVKVSDGGDISPLTAATPVQATAPAAAPAGAGTPGDRAAGGHHLEGHRRRGPGGGRGRRAADSGSHEDGNRNPRRAGRDRARYRGEIRGRGGGGRHPAEPGVRKRTRNGKSERPDSGHGADAPRRRPGRHAAGEPAAAVAGHRQEVRAAPAAADWLRRPAVEYPGGRAGPDRPGEPAGPPRRRAAGGDCREAPLYAGCPRHQGGAGAGPAVGAGADGGARRGYGLLRRGAGHLL
;
A
#
# COMPACT_ATOMS: atom_id res chain seq x y z
N MET A 1 -19.18 4.86 -3.70
CA MET A 1 -19.04 4.91 -2.23
C MET A 1 -20.35 5.33 -1.57
N LEU A 2 -20.72 6.62 -1.54
CA LEU A 2 -21.91 7.10 -0.81
C LEU A 2 -23.22 6.28 -0.98
N PRO A 3 -23.61 5.79 -2.18
CA PRO A 3 -24.85 5.00 -2.33
C PRO A 3 -24.90 3.65 -1.59
N VAL A 4 -23.75 3.09 -1.16
CA VAL A 4 -23.68 1.85 -0.36
C VAL A 4 -23.23 2.10 1.08
N ALA A 5 -22.99 3.36 1.46
CA ALA A 5 -22.46 3.74 2.76
C ALA A 5 -23.29 3.22 3.94
N ALA A 6 -24.62 3.38 3.89
CA ALA A 6 -25.50 2.87 4.94
C ALA A 6 -25.43 1.33 5.11
N ALA A 7 -25.25 0.58 4.01
CA ALA A 7 -25.11 -0.88 4.07
C ALA A 7 -23.76 -1.32 4.64
N LEU A 8 -22.69 -0.55 4.39
CA LEU A 8 -21.37 -0.73 5.01
C LEU A 8 -21.42 -0.40 6.52
N ASP A 9 -22.10 0.69 6.90
CA ASP A 9 -22.28 1.15 8.29
C ASP A 9 -23.15 0.19 9.12
N ASP A 10 -24.10 -0.49 8.48
CA ASP A 10 -24.90 -1.56 9.09
C ASP A 10 -24.25 -2.96 9.00
N ALA A 11 -23.08 -3.13 8.35
CA ALA A 11 -22.50 -4.45 8.15
C ALA A 11 -21.94 -5.11 9.43
N GLY A 12 -21.56 -4.30 10.44
CA GLY A 12 -20.97 -4.80 11.70
C GLY A 12 -19.44 -4.84 11.72
N TYR A 13 -18.75 -4.20 10.77
CA TYR A 13 -17.29 -4.11 10.77
C TYR A 13 -16.73 -3.40 12.01
N TRP A 14 -15.54 -3.79 12.45
CA TRP A 14 -14.80 -3.07 13.50
C TRP A 14 -14.34 -1.67 13.04
N SER A 15 -13.96 -1.54 11.78
CA SER A 15 -13.66 -0.26 11.11
C SER A 15 -13.74 -0.40 9.59
N LEU A 16 -13.79 0.72 8.87
CA LEU A 16 -13.67 0.78 7.41
C LEU A 16 -12.45 1.61 7.01
N GLU A 17 -11.44 0.98 6.37
CA GLU A 17 -10.28 1.70 5.81
C GLU A 17 -10.71 2.46 4.54
N CYS A 18 -10.91 3.77 4.66
CA CYS A 18 -11.54 4.59 3.62
C CYS A 18 -10.78 5.86 3.25
N TRP A 19 -9.63 6.12 3.89
CA TRP A 19 -8.86 7.35 3.72
C TRP A 19 -7.35 7.14 3.94
N GLY A 20 -6.56 8.17 3.66
CA GLY A 20 -5.09 8.08 3.75
C GLY A 20 -4.47 7.26 2.63
N GLY A 21 -3.32 6.65 2.90
CA GLY A 21 -2.54 5.90 1.92
C GLY A 21 -2.20 6.73 0.67
N ALA A 22 -2.71 6.33 -0.49
CA ALA A 22 -2.60 7.07 -1.75
C ALA A 22 -3.87 7.87 -2.12
N THR A 23 -4.97 7.74 -1.36
CA THR A 23 -6.26 8.33 -1.75
C THR A 23 -6.21 9.85 -1.80
N PHE A 24 -5.48 10.48 -0.87
CA PHE A 24 -5.36 11.94 -0.76
C PHE A 24 -4.71 12.57 -2.00
N ASP A 25 -3.60 12.00 -2.47
CA ASP A 25 -2.93 12.43 -3.71
C ASP A 25 -3.82 12.17 -4.94
N ALA A 26 -4.44 10.99 -5.03
CA ALA A 26 -5.32 10.64 -6.16
C ALA A 26 -6.54 11.58 -6.28
N CYS A 27 -7.14 11.97 -5.15
CA CYS A 27 -8.25 12.94 -5.09
C CYS A 27 -7.88 14.26 -5.79
N ILE A 28 -6.75 14.87 -5.39
CA ILE A 28 -6.33 16.19 -5.90
C ILE A 28 -5.62 16.14 -7.25
N ARG A 29 -5.01 15.01 -7.62
CA ARG A 29 -4.20 14.86 -8.84
C ARG A 29 -5.02 14.43 -10.05
N PHE A 30 -5.91 13.46 -9.86
CA PHE A 30 -6.60 12.76 -10.95
C PHE A 30 -8.11 13.01 -10.91
N LEU A 31 -8.73 12.96 -9.73
CA LEU A 31 -10.19 12.86 -9.61
C LEU A 31 -10.90 14.22 -9.46
N GLY A 32 -10.17 15.31 -9.18
CA GLY A 32 -10.74 16.65 -9.04
C GLY A 32 -11.60 16.86 -7.80
N GLU A 33 -11.44 16.02 -6.78
CA GLU A 33 -12.23 16.05 -5.54
C GLU A 33 -11.37 16.39 -4.32
N ASP A 34 -11.98 17.05 -3.34
CA ASP A 34 -11.30 17.46 -2.11
C ASP A 34 -11.26 16.29 -1.10
N PRO A 35 -10.07 15.83 -0.66
CA PRO A 35 -9.97 14.66 0.21
C PRO A 35 -10.58 14.91 1.60
N TRP A 36 -10.65 16.15 2.08
CA TRP A 36 -11.30 16.49 3.35
C TRP A 36 -12.82 16.50 3.21
N VAL A 37 -13.35 16.94 2.06
CA VAL A 37 -14.79 16.78 1.74
C VAL A 37 -15.16 15.29 1.65
N ARG A 38 -14.33 14.47 0.98
CA ARG A 38 -14.53 13.02 0.92
C ARG A 38 -14.63 12.40 2.32
N LEU A 39 -13.73 12.76 3.24
CA LEU A 39 -13.78 12.29 4.64
C LEU A 39 -15.07 12.73 5.36
N ARG A 40 -15.43 14.02 5.29
CA ARG A 40 -16.63 14.56 5.94
C ARG A 40 -17.92 13.88 5.45
N GLU A 41 -18.07 13.71 4.14
CA GLU A 41 -19.26 13.05 3.56
C GLU A 41 -19.30 11.54 3.83
N LEU A 42 -18.15 10.86 3.91
CA LEU A 42 -18.09 9.46 4.35
C LEU A 42 -18.50 9.30 5.82
N LYS A 43 -17.99 10.13 6.74
CA LYS A 43 -18.37 10.06 8.17
C LYS A 43 -19.84 10.38 8.41
N LYS A 44 -20.38 11.35 7.68
CA LYS A 44 -21.80 11.72 7.67
C LYS A 44 -22.70 10.59 7.15
N ALA A 45 -22.21 9.78 6.21
CA ALA A 45 -22.94 8.64 5.63
C ALA A 45 -22.70 7.30 6.35
N MET A 46 -21.65 7.21 7.20
CA MET A 46 -21.29 6.04 8.00
C MET A 46 -20.98 6.47 9.46
N PRO A 47 -22.00 6.85 10.24
CA PRO A 47 -21.81 7.40 11.58
C PRO A 47 -21.58 6.36 12.69
N LYS A 48 -21.85 5.06 12.46
CA LYS A 48 -21.74 3.99 13.46
C LYS A 48 -20.39 3.30 13.41
N THR A 49 -19.92 2.98 12.20
CA THR A 49 -18.66 2.26 12.00
C THR A 49 -17.46 3.21 12.08
N PRO A 50 -16.42 2.92 12.87
CA PRO A 50 -15.18 3.69 12.90
C PRO A 50 -14.53 3.77 11.51
N LEU A 51 -14.16 4.98 11.09
CA LEU A 51 -13.36 5.19 9.89
C LEU A 51 -11.89 5.00 10.22
N GLN A 52 -11.19 4.23 9.38
CA GLN A 52 -9.76 3.99 9.48
C GLN A 52 -9.01 4.67 8.33
N MET A 53 -7.81 5.17 8.63
CA MET A 53 -6.82 5.59 7.64
C MET A 53 -5.47 4.93 7.84
N LEU A 54 -4.73 4.80 6.74
CA LEU A 54 -3.32 4.46 6.72
C LEU A 54 -2.46 5.74 6.68
N LEU A 55 -1.58 5.92 7.67
CA LEU A 55 -0.70 7.09 7.81
C LEU A 55 0.77 6.67 7.88
N ARG A 56 1.66 7.35 7.16
CA ARG A 56 3.11 7.05 7.05
C ARG A 56 3.94 7.76 8.15
N GLY A 57 3.51 7.72 9.41
CA GLY A 57 4.21 8.38 10.52
C GLY A 57 4.58 9.84 10.21
N GLN A 58 5.86 10.17 10.35
CA GLN A 58 6.45 11.47 10.05
C GLN A 58 6.31 11.94 8.58
N ASN A 59 6.08 11.03 7.63
CA ASN A 59 5.78 11.38 6.23
C ASN A 59 4.30 11.73 5.98
N LEU A 60 3.42 11.50 6.96
CA LEU A 60 1.96 11.68 6.85
C LEU A 60 1.39 10.93 5.63
N LEU A 61 1.07 11.64 4.55
CA LEU A 61 0.63 11.07 3.26
C LEU A 61 1.53 11.50 2.08
N GLY A 62 2.53 12.36 2.34
CA GLY A 62 3.48 12.87 1.36
C GLY A 62 4.72 11.99 1.19
N TYR A 63 5.82 12.60 0.73
CA TYR A 63 7.04 11.90 0.30
C TYR A 63 8.32 12.27 1.08
N ARG A 64 8.25 13.20 2.04
CA ARG A 64 9.35 13.61 2.94
C ARG A 64 8.91 13.54 4.39
N HIS A 65 9.83 13.63 5.36
CA HIS A 65 9.45 13.94 6.74
C HIS A 65 8.94 15.39 6.85
N TYR A 66 7.94 15.60 7.71
CA TYR A 66 7.42 16.90 8.10
C TYR A 66 7.79 17.22 9.55
N ALA A 67 7.86 18.50 9.91
CA ALA A 67 8.08 18.89 11.29
C ALA A 67 6.85 18.52 12.16
N ASP A 68 7.08 18.37 13.48
CA ASP A 68 6.07 17.84 14.40
C ASP A 68 4.81 18.73 14.52
N ASP A 69 4.92 20.03 14.27
CA ASP A 69 3.78 20.95 14.26
C ASP A 69 2.83 20.69 13.07
N VAL A 70 3.37 20.35 11.90
CA VAL A 70 2.58 19.89 10.74
C VAL A 70 1.99 18.50 10.99
N VAL A 71 2.75 17.58 11.61
CA VAL A 71 2.26 16.23 11.94
C VAL A 71 1.08 16.30 12.91
N GLN A 72 1.24 17.04 14.01
CA GLN A 72 0.17 17.26 14.99
C GLN A 72 -1.04 17.93 14.34
N ARG A 73 -0.84 18.98 13.54
CA ARG A 73 -1.94 19.69 12.86
C ARG A 73 -2.69 18.80 11.88
N PHE A 74 -1.98 17.98 11.10
CA PHE A 74 -2.63 17.08 10.14
C PHE A 74 -3.54 16.08 10.87
N VAL A 75 -3.06 15.49 11.96
CA VAL A 75 -3.85 14.56 12.78
C VAL A 75 -5.04 15.26 13.45
N GLU A 76 -4.84 16.44 14.03
CA GLU A 76 -5.92 17.28 14.59
C GLU A 76 -7.05 17.49 13.57
N ARG A 77 -6.69 17.82 12.32
CA ARG A 77 -7.64 18.05 11.24
C ARG A 77 -8.28 16.77 10.71
N ALA A 78 -7.57 15.64 10.68
CA ALA A 78 -8.13 14.35 10.30
C ALA A 78 -9.19 13.89 11.33
N VAL A 79 -8.88 13.95 12.64
CA VAL A 79 -9.86 13.64 13.70
C VAL A 79 -11.07 14.57 13.62
N LYS A 80 -10.85 15.89 13.56
CA LYS A 80 -11.94 16.89 13.49
C LYS A 80 -12.82 16.79 12.23
N ASN A 81 -12.35 16.14 11.16
CA ASN A 81 -13.15 15.87 9.96
C ASN A 81 -13.84 14.50 9.97
N GLY A 82 -13.56 13.63 10.94
CA GLY A 82 -14.29 12.37 11.15
C GLY A 82 -13.47 11.08 11.18
N MET A 83 -12.14 11.15 11.30
CA MET A 83 -11.29 9.94 11.40
C MET A 83 -11.23 9.39 12.83
N ASP A 84 -11.52 8.09 13.00
CA ASP A 84 -11.58 7.44 14.31
C ASP A 84 -10.36 6.54 14.60
N VAL A 85 -9.78 5.90 13.58
CA VAL A 85 -8.67 4.94 13.70
C VAL A 85 -7.51 5.32 12.79
N PHE A 86 -6.30 5.39 13.33
CA PHE A 86 -5.09 5.70 12.59
C PHE A 86 -4.13 4.52 12.65
N ARG A 87 -3.98 3.79 11.53
CA ARG A 87 -2.93 2.81 11.32
C ARG A 87 -1.66 3.54 10.90
N VAL A 88 -0.77 3.79 11.86
CA VAL A 88 0.49 4.51 11.65
C VAL A 88 1.59 3.49 11.39
N PHE A 89 2.28 3.63 10.26
CA PHE A 89 3.44 2.82 9.89
C PHE A 89 4.62 3.68 9.46
N ASP A 90 5.82 3.11 9.56
CA ASP A 90 7.05 3.65 8.99
C ASP A 90 7.63 2.66 7.95
N ALA A 91 8.33 3.17 6.94
CA ALA A 91 8.84 2.37 5.84
C ALA A 91 10.15 1.62 6.16
N MET A 92 10.89 2.08 7.16
CA MET A 92 12.12 1.47 7.67
C MET A 92 11.84 0.50 8.85
N ASN A 93 10.66 0.61 9.46
CA ASN A 93 10.29 0.12 10.80
C ASN A 93 11.04 0.84 11.94
N ASP A 94 11.28 2.16 11.83
CA ASP A 94 11.81 3.00 12.92
C ASP A 94 10.65 3.56 13.78
N PRO A 95 10.46 3.13 15.06
CA PRO A 95 9.37 3.62 15.91
C PRO A 95 9.45 5.13 16.19
N ARG A 96 10.65 5.73 16.11
CA ARG A 96 10.86 7.17 16.34
C ARG A 96 10.14 7.98 15.25
N ASN A 97 10.12 7.51 14.01
CA ASN A 97 9.35 8.12 12.91
C ASN A 97 7.82 7.97 13.08
N MET A 98 7.35 7.06 13.93
CA MET A 98 5.91 6.89 14.21
C MET A 98 5.44 7.67 15.44
N GLN A 99 6.34 7.95 16.39
CA GLN A 99 6.04 8.49 17.72
C GLN A 99 5.19 9.76 17.71
N ALA A 100 5.59 10.80 16.96
CA ALA A 100 4.87 12.08 16.93
C ALA A 100 3.43 11.95 16.39
N ALA A 101 3.23 11.11 15.36
CA ALA A 101 1.92 10.84 14.80
C ALA A 101 1.04 10.03 15.78
N LEU A 102 1.58 8.96 16.39
CA LEU A 102 0.86 8.14 17.37
C LEU A 102 0.44 8.98 18.60
N GLN A 103 1.34 9.82 19.13
CA GLN A 103 1.04 10.72 20.25
C GLN A 103 -0.03 11.77 19.89
N ALA A 104 0.02 12.34 18.68
CA ALA A 104 -1.00 13.28 18.22
C ALA A 104 -2.39 12.63 18.08
N VAL A 105 -2.46 11.37 17.62
CA VAL A 105 -3.73 10.64 17.47
C VAL A 105 -4.41 10.48 18.84
N ARG A 106 -3.65 10.04 19.85
CA ARG A 106 -4.16 9.83 21.20
C ARG A 106 -4.48 11.14 21.92
N SER A 107 -3.70 12.20 21.70
CA SER A 107 -3.99 13.53 22.29
C SER A 107 -5.28 14.16 21.74
N HIS A 108 -5.76 13.70 20.58
CA HIS A 108 -7.04 14.08 19.99
C HIS A 108 -8.16 13.05 20.20
N GLY A 109 -7.91 11.97 20.97
CA GLY A 109 -8.93 11.00 21.38
C GLY A 109 -9.33 9.96 20.33
N ALA A 110 -8.54 9.81 19.27
CA ALA A 110 -8.71 8.75 18.27
C ALA A 110 -7.84 7.52 18.58
N HIS A 111 -8.14 6.38 17.98
CA HIS A 111 -7.43 5.11 18.22
C HIS A 111 -6.09 5.08 17.48
N ALA A 112 -4.97 4.97 18.21
CA ALA A 112 -3.64 4.85 17.64
C ALA A 112 -3.22 3.38 17.46
N GLN A 113 -3.10 2.93 16.22
CA GLN A 113 -2.60 1.59 15.87
C GLN A 113 -1.18 1.70 15.31
N GLY A 114 -0.19 1.24 16.08
CA GLY A 114 1.21 1.12 15.62
C GLY A 114 1.38 -0.08 14.68
N THR A 115 2.28 0.01 13.70
CA THR A 115 2.34 -0.98 12.61
C THR A 115 3.73 -1.57 12.42
N LEU A 116 3.79 -2.90 12.35
CA LEU A 116 4.95 -3.70 11.94
C LEU A 116 4.86 -3.92 10.42
N SER A 117 5.66 -3.22 9.61
CA SER A 117 5.71 -3.41 8.15
C SER A 117 6.46 -4.72 7.85
N TYR A 118 5.72 -5.82 7.70
CA TYR A 118 6.28 -7.18 7.70
C TYR A 118 7.13 -7.48 6.46
N THR A 119 8.25 -8.16 6.67
CA THR A 119 9.17 -8.59 5.59
C THR A 119 10.05 -9.75 6.06
N THR A 120 10.86 -10.33 5.16
CA THR A 120 11.81 -11.40 5.51
C THR A 120 13.22 -11.10 4.98
N SER A 121 14.22 -11.26 5.84
CA SER A 121 15.65 -11.24 5.53
C SER A 121 16.43 -11.85 6.70
N PRO A 122 17.77 -12.02 6.64
CA PRO A 122 18.58 -12.44 7.79
C PRO A 122 18.44 -11.55 9.04
N ALA A 123 18.01 -10.29 8.88
CA ALA A 123 17.76 -9.36 9.98
C ALA A 123 16.36 -9.52 10.63
N HIS A 124 15.40 -10.10 9.92
CA HIS A 124 13.98 -10.14 10.34
C HIS A 124 13.64 -11.48 10.97
N THR A 125 14.16 -11.68 12.18
CA THR A 125 13.89 -12.85 13.03
C THR A 125 12.63 -12.66 13.89
N LEU A 126 12.12 -13.76 14.46
CA LEU A 126 11.03 -13.72 15.44
C LEU A 126 11.32 -12.79 16.62
N GLN A 127 12.54 -12.83 17.19
CA GLN A 127 12.89 -11.99 18.34
C GLN A 127 12.92 -10.51 17.95
N THR A 128 13.53 -10.15 16.82
CA THR A 128 13.55 -8.75 16.33
C THR A 128 12.16 -8.18 16.03
N TRP A 129 11.18 -9.02 15.64
CA TRP A 129 9.77 -8.57 15.54
C TRP A 129 9.14 -8.31 16.91
N LEU A 130 9.53 -9.05 17.94
CA LEU A 130 9.05 -8.90 19.31
C LEU A 130 9.71 -7.70 20.01
N ASP A 131 11.01 -7.47 19.77
CA ASP A 131 11.74 -6.28 20.21
C ASP A 131 11.11 -5.00 19.61
N LEU A 132 10.75 -5.03 18.32
CA LEU A 132 10.05 -3.94 17.64
C LEU A 132 8.60 -3.77 18.14
N THR A 133 7.95 -4.86 18.53
CA THR A 133 6.61 -4.81 19.16
C THR A 133 6.69 -4.10 20.52
N GLU A 134 7.71 -4.42 21.33
CA GLU A 134 7.96 -3.76 22.62
C GLU A 134 8.19 -2.25 22.46
N GLN A 135 9.07 -1.84 21.54
CA GLN A 135 9.32 -0.43 21.24
C GLN A 135 8.07 0.33 20.75
N LEU A 136 7.18 -0.32 19.99
CA LEU A 136 5.90 0.28 19.63
C LEU A 136 4.96 0.43 20.83
N LEU A 137 4.91 -0.57 21.72
CA LEU A 137 4.14 -0.50 22.97
C LEU A 137 4.65 0.61 23.90
N GLU A 138 5.96 0.85 23.95
CA GLU A 138 6.57 1.97 24.71
C GLU A 138 6.14 3.36 24.20
N THR A 139 5.79 3.51 22.91
CA THR A 139 5.18 4.76 22.42
C THR A 139 3.75 4.98 22.95
N GLY A 140 3.16 3.94 23.57
CA GLY A 140 1.84 3.97 24.18
C GLY A 140 0.71 3.86 23.17
N VAL A 141 0.76 2.90 22.25
CA VAL A 141 -0.31 2.62 21.27
C VAL A 141 -1.55 1.95 21.91
N ASP A 142 -2.70 2.08 21.25
CA ASP A 142 -3.95 1.44 21.66
C ASP A 142 -4.16 0.07 20.94
N SER A 143 -3.45 -0.19 19.84
CA SER A 143 -3.32 -1.54 19.23
C SER A 143 -2.06 -1.66 18.35
N ILE A 144 -1.73 -2.88 17.95
CA ILE A 144 -0.66 -3.19 16.98
C ILE A 144 -1.27 -3.82 15.72
N ALA A 145 -0.75 -3.50 14.53
CA ALA A 145 -1.00 -4.21 13.29
C ALA A 145 0.26 -4.85 12.72
N ILE A 146 0.18 -6.11 12.32
CA ILE A 146 1.14 -6.74 11.40
C ILE A 146 0.66 -6.40 9.98
N LYS A 147 1.48 -5.68 9.20
CA LYS A 147 1.14 -5.26 7.83
C LYS A 147 2.07 -5.93 6.81
N ASP A 148 1.63 -7.06 6.28
CA ASP A 148 2.25 -7.71 5.13
C ASP A 148 1.76 -7.08 3.82
N MET A 149 2.47 -6.04 3.39
CA MET A 149 2.18 -5.29 2.15
C MET A 149 2.45 -6.05 0.85
N SER A 150 3.16 -7.18 0.90
CA SER A 150 3.58 -7.94 -0.30
C SER A 150 2.89 -9.31 -0.41
N GLY A 151 2.26 -9.81 0.66
CA GLY A 151 1.70 -11.16 0.72
C GLY A 151 2.74 -12.24 1.02
N ILE A 152 3.85 -11.89 1.67
CA ILE A 152 4.98 -12.80 1.93
C ILE A 152 4.98 -13.42 3.34
N LEU A 153 3.98 -13.13 4.18
CA LEU A 153 3.78 -13.77 5.47
C LEU A 153 3.28 -15.21 5.26
N THR A 154 4.12 -16.20 5.59
CA THR A 154 3.71 -17.61 5.52
C THR A 154 2.73 -17.93 6.66
N PRO A 155 1.80 -18.89 6.49
CA PRO A 155 0.82 -19.23 7.52
C PRO A 155 1.44 -19.71 8.84
N MET A 156 2.61 -20.36 8.78
CA MET A 156 3.33 -20.79 9.99
C MET A 156 3.98 -19.61 10.71
N ALA A 157 4.57 -18.66 9.98
CA ALA A 157 5.11 -17.42 10.57
C ALA A 157 4.00 -16.54 11.16
N ALA A 158 2.81 -16.50 10.52
CA ALA A 158 1.64 -15.82 11.08
C ALA A 158 1.22 -16.43 12.43
N PHE A 159 1.11 -17.76 12.49
CA PHE A 159 0.77 -18.46 13.74
C PHE A 159 1.80 -18.20 14.84
N GLU A 160 3.09 -18.32 14.52
CA GLU A 160 4.20 -18.17 15.47
C GLU A 160 4.33 -16.75 16.02
N LEU A 161 4.34 -15.73 15.14
CA LEU A 161 4.47 -14.33 15.54
C LEU A 161 3.27 -13.85 16.37
N VAL A 162 2.04 -14.16 15.94
CA VAL A 162 0.83 -13.84 16.71
C VAL A 162 0.84 -14.55 18.07
N SER A 163 1.21 -15.84 18.10
CA SER A 163 1.30 -16.61 19.35
C SER A 163 2.29 -16.01 20.34
N GLU A 164 3.47 -15.56 19.89
CA GLU A 164 4.46 -14.95 20.80
C GLU A 164 4.07 -13.55 21.27
N ILE A 165 3.49 -12.71 20.39
CA ILE A 165 2.98 -11.39 20.80
C ILE A 165 1.90 -11.56 21.87
N LYS A 166 0.87 -12.39 21.62
CA LYS A 166 -0.26 -12.59 22.54
C LYS A 166 0.09 -13.34 23.84
N LYS A 167 1.26 -13.99 23.92
CA LYS A 167 1.81 -14.55 25.17
C LYS A 167 2.53 -13.51 26.03
N ARG A 168 3.18 -12.52 25.41
CA ARG A 168 4.06 -11.55 26.07
C ARG A 168 3.33 -10.25 26.44
N TYR A 169 2.37 -9.83 25.62
CA TYR A 169 1.74 -8.52 25.71
C TYR A 169 0.22 -8.61 25.66
N ASP A 170 -0.46 -8.01 26.65
CA ASP A 170 -1.91 -7.78 26.60
C ASP A 170 -2.22 -6.57 25.72
N VAL A 171 -2.15 -6.80 24.40
CA VAL A 171 -2.45 -5.80 23.37
C VAL A 171 -3.44 -6.36 22.37
N ARG A 172 -4.29 -5.49 21.81
CA ARG A 172 -5.08 -5.82 20.63
C ARG A 172 -4.17 -5.89 19.41
N LEU A 173 -4.10 -7.04 18.77
CA LEU A 173 -3.31 -7.31 17.58
C LEU A 173 -4.21 -7.45 16.35
N HIS A 174 -3.79 -6.88 15.23
CA HIS A 174 -4.44 -6.96 13.93
C HIS A 174 -3.50 -7.59 12.89
N LEU A 175 -4.04 -8.31 11.90
CA LEU A 175 -3.30 -8.76 10.73
C LEU A 175 -3.89 -8.23 9.42
N HIS A 176 -3.07 -7.49 8.68
CA HIS A 176 -3.32 -7.01 7.33
C HIS A 176 -2.37 -7.73 6.37
N ALA A 177 -2.91 -8.55 5.46
CA ALA A 177 -2.13 -9.33 4.50
C ALA A 177 -2.70 -9.22 3.07
N HIS A 178 -1.85 -8.87 2.10
CA HIS A 178 -2.24 -8.80 0.70
C HIS A 178 -2.25 -10.20 0.04
N ALA A 179 -3.25 -10.47 -0.80
CA ALA A 179 -3.51 -11.78 -1.39
C ALA A 179 -2.59 -12.19 -2.55
N THR A 180 -1.65 -11.32 -2.96
CA THR A 180 -0.91 -11.42 -4.23
C THR A 180 -0.19 -12.74 -4.47
N THR A 181 0.23 -13.45 -3.42
CA THR A 181 0.94 -14.73 -3.51
C THR A 181 0.03 -15.96 -3.38
N GLY A 182 -1.22 -15.79 -2.94
CA GLY A 182 -2.13 -16.88 -2.56
C GLY A 182 -1.88 -17.45 -1.15
N MET A 183 -1.08 -16.81 -0.30
CA MET A 183 -0.88 -17.25 1.09
C MET A 183 -1.79 -16.57 2.12
N ALA A 184 -2.40 -15.42 1.79
CA ALA A 184 -3.03 -14.54 2.76
C ALA A 184 -4.23 -15.18 3.49
N GLU A 185 -5.11 -15.89 2.77
CA GLU A 185 -6.26 -16.61 3.33
C GLU A 185 -5.83 -17.57 4.44
N MET A 186 -4.76 -18.34 4.19
CA MET A 186 -4.19 -19.29 5.15
C MET A 186 -3.47 -18.56 6.30
N ALA A 187 -2.83 -17.43 6.04
CA ALA A 187 -2.17 -16.61 7.05
C ALA A 187 -3.17 -15.93 8.01
N LEU A 188 -4.29 -15.42 7.49
CA LEU A 188 -5.40 -14.90 8.31
C LEU A 188 -5.98 -16.01 9.20
N LEU A 189 -6.31 -17.17 8.62
CA LEU A 189 -6.84 -18.31 9.39
C LEU A 189 -5.86 -18.75 10.50
N LYS A 190 -4.56 -18.80 10.21
CA LYS A 190 -3.54 -19.14 11.22
C LYS A 190 -3.32 -18.07 12.28
N ALA A 191 -3.46 -16.79 11.95
CA ALA A 191 -3.48 -15.72 12.94
C ALA A 191 -4.71 -15.80 13.85
N ILE A 192 -5.88 -16.17 13.31
CA ILE A 192 -7.13 -16.37 14.07
C ILE A 192 -6.99 -17.56 15.02
N GLU A 193 -6.46 -18.70 14.56
CA GLU A 193 -6.16 -19.86 15.44
C GLU A 193 -5.20 -19.49 16.59
N ALA A 194 -4.25 -18.58 16.33
CA ALA A 194 -3.26 -18.09 17.30
C ALA A 194 -3.78 -16.96 18.21
N GLY A 195 -4.99 -16.43 17.99
CA GLY A 195 -5.63 -15.42 18.84
C GLY A 195 -5.42 -13.96 18.44
N VAL A 196 -5.32 -13.65 17.14
CA VAL A 196 -5.39 -12.27 16.63
C VAL A 196 -6.79 -11.68 16.86
N ASP A 197 -6.87 -10.38 17.17
CA ASP A 197 -8.11 -9.69 17.57
C ASP A 197 -8.77 -8.88 16.43
N GLY A 198 -8.26 -9.01 15.21
CA GLY A 198 -8.74 -8.31 14.02
C GLY A 198 -7.97 -8.74 12.77
N VAL A 199 -8.64 -8.75 11.63
CA VAL A 199 -8.08 -9.12 10.33
C VAL A 199 -8.66 -8.25 9.23
N ASP A 200 -7.82 -7.79 8.30
CA ASP A 200 -8.27 -7.04 7.13
C ASP A 200 -8.73 -7.97 6.01
N THR A 201 -9.87 -7.65 5.42
CA THR A 201 -10.41 -8.30 4.22
C THR A 201 -11.00 -7.25 3.28
N ALA A 202 -11.20 -7.62 2.01
CA ALA A 202 -11.90 -6.79 1.04
C ALA A 202 -13.18 -7.52 0.58
N ILE A 203 -14.25 -6.77 0.31
CA ILE A 203 -15.49 -7.35 -0.23
C ILE A 203 -15.21 -8.05 -1.57
N SER A 204 -15.79 -9.22 -1.82
CA SER A 204 -15.31 -10.17 -2.84
C SER A 204 -15.08 -9.57 -4.23
N SER A 205 -15.95 -8.68 -4.70
CA SER A 205 -15.83 -8.00 -6.00
C SER A 205 -14.63 -7.03 -6.11
N MET A 206 -14.04 -6.61 -4.99
CA MET A 206 -12.83 -5.78 -4.89
C MET A 206 -11.64 -6.54 -4.25
N SER A 207 -11.78 -7.86 -4.06
CA SER A 207 -10.81 -8.71 -3.33
C SER A 207 -9.77 -9.38 -4.24
N ALA A 208 -8.86 -10.13 -3.61
CA ALA A 208 -7.79 -10.92 -4.22
C ALA A 208 -6.82 -10.10 -5.09
N THR A 209 -5.95 -10.78 -5.85
CA THR A 209 -4.87 -10.15 -6.66
C THR A 209 -4.01 -9.22 -5.80
N TYR A 210 -3.93 -7.92 -6.10
CA TYR A 210 -3.17 -6.94 -5.31
C TYR A 210 -3.88 -6.46 -4.03
N GLY A 211 -5.15 -6.82 -3.82
CA GLY A 211 -5.94 -6.50 -2.63
C GLY A 211 -5.81 -7.54 -1.52
N HIS A 212 -6.86 -7.69 -0.72
CA HIS A 212 -6.94 -8.58 0.45
C HIS A 212 -7.83 -9.80 0.19
N PRO A 213 -7.77 -10.85 1.03
CA PRO A 213 -8.73 -11.95 1.02
C PRO A 213 -10.19 -11.48 1.05
N ALA A 214 -11.09 -12.27 0.45
CA ALA A 214 -12.52 -11.97 0.39
C ALA A 214 -13.19 -12.05 1.78
N THR A 215 -13.87 -10.97 2.19
CA THR A 215 -14.60 -10.90 3.47
C THR A 215 -15.58 -12.05 3.63
N GLU A 216 -16.40 -12.30 2.60
CA GLU A 216 -17.45 -13.32 2.59
C GLU A 216 -16.90 -14.74 2.74
N ALA A 217 -15.74 -15.01 2.14
CA ALA A 217 -15.08 -16.32 2.24
C ALA A 217 -14.54 -16.57 3.65
N LEU A 218 -13.98 -15.55 4.30
CA LEU A 218 -13.51 -15.66 5.68
C LEU A 218 -14.67 -15.77 6.68
N VAL A 219 -15.74 -14.98 6.51
CA VAL A 219 -16.98 -15.10 7.31
C VAL A 219 -17.58 -16.50 7.19
N ALA A 220 -17.71 -17.04 5.98
CA ALA A 220 -18.18 -18.40 5.75
C ALA A 220 -17.27 -19.49 6.34
N THR A 221 -15.96 -19.25 6.40
CA THR A 221 -14.96 -20.17 6.99
C THR A 221 -15.05 -20.23 8.52
N LEU A 222 -15.45 -19.12 9.15
CA LEU A 222 -15.50 -18.99 10.61
C LEU A 222 -16.90 -19.27 11.21
N ALA A 223 -17.94 -19.31 10.37
CA ALA A 223 -19.32 -19.55 10.79
C ALA A 223 -19.48 -20.85 11.61
N GLY A 224 -20.15 -20.76 12.76
CA GLY A 224 -20.35 -21.87 13.70
C GLY A 224 -19.10 -22.32 14.47
N THR A 225 -17.96 -21.64 14.30
CA THR A 225 -16.73 -21.91 15.08
C THR A 225 -16.67 -21.06 16.35
N LYS A 226 -15.68 -21.31 17.23
CA LYS A 226 -15.37 -20.41 18.37
C LYS A 226 -14.89 -19.00 17.96
N HIS A 227 -14.69 -18.77 16.66
CA HIS A 227 -14.23 -17.52 16.06
C HIS A 227 -15.27 -16.91 15.11
N ASP A 228 -16.55 -17.33 15.21
CA ASP A 228 -17.63 -16.78 14.39
C ASP A 228 -17.69 -15.25 14.52
N THR A 229 -17.80 -14.57 13.39
CA THR A 229 -17.78 -13.11 13.28
C THR A 229 -19.14 -12.48 13.57
N GLY A 230 -20.23 -13.24 13.47
CA GLY A 230 -21.60 -12.73 13.54
C GLY A 230 -22.02 -11.83 12.36
N LEU A 231 -21.21 -11.70 11.31
CA LEU A 231 -21.50 -10.86 10.14
C LEU A 231 -22.51 -11.54 9.19
N ASP A 232 -23.52 -10.78 8.75
CA ASP A 232 -24.55 -11.26 7.82
C ASP A 232 -24.01 -11.40 6.39
N ILE A 233 -23.77 -12.63 5.96
CA ILE A 233 -23.25 -12.95 4.62
C ILE A 233 -24.18 -12.51 3.47
N LEU A 234 -25.49 -12.39 3.69
CA LEU A 234 -26.44 -11.91 2.68
C LEU A 234 -26.34 -10.38 2.54
N ARG A 235 -26.18 -9.66 3.66
CA ARG A 235 -25.83 -8.24 3.64
C ARG A 235 -24.50 -8.01 2.92
N LEU A 236 -23.49 -8.84 3.18
CA LEU A 236 -22.20 -8.76 2.50
C LEU A 236 -22.33 -8.98 0.97
N GLU A 237 -23.05 -10.00 0.50
CA GLU A 237 -23.22 -10.20 -0.96
C GLU A 237 -23.92 -9.01 -1.61
N SER A 238 -24.92 -8.38 -0.96
CA SER A 238 -25.56 -7.17 -1.51
C SER A 238 -24.58 -6.00 -1.71
N ILE A 239 -23.59 -5.85 -0.81
CA ILE A 239 -22.51 -4.87 -0.91
C ILE A 239 -21.54 -5.29 -2.03
N ALA A 240 -21.22 -6.58 -2.13
CA ALA A 240 -20.38 -7.13 -3.18
C ALA A 240 -20.98 -6.93 -4.57
N ALA A 241 -22.28 -7.16 -4.74
CA ALA A 241 -23.04 -6.94 -5.97
C ALA A 241 -23.05 -5.46 -6.38
N TYR A 242 -23.21 -4.53 -5.44
CA TYR A 242 -23.03 -3.10 -5.73
C TYR A 242 -21.63 -2.79 -6.26
N PHE A 243 -20.58 -3.26 -5.57
CA PHE A 243 -19.20 -3.00 -6.00
C PHE A 243 -18.82 -3.72 -7.30
N ARG A 244 -19.45 -4.85 -7.62
CA ARG A 244 -19.32 -5.60 -8.89
C ARG A 244 -19.74 -4.73 -10.09
N GLU A 245 -20.80 -3.95 -9.95
CA GLU A 245 -21.25 -2.98 -10.96
C GLU A 245 -20.45 -1.67 -10.95
N VAL A 246 -19.94 -1.24 -9.79
CA VAL A 246 -19.01 -0.09 -9.73
C VAL A 246 -17.71 -0.39 -10.45
N ARG A 247 -17.10 -1.57 -10.21
CA ARG A 247 -15.79 -1.96 -10.74
C ARG A 247 -15.73 -1.94 -12.27
N ARG A 248 -16.82 -2.34 -12.95
CA ARG A 248 -16.95 -2.24 -14.43
C ARG A 248 -16.69 -0.83 -15.00
N LYS A 249 -16.95 0.22 -14.22
CA LYS A 249 -16.67 1.60 -14.64
C LYS A 249 -15.18 1.95 -14.65
N TYR A 250 -14.37 1.22 -13.89
CA TYR A 250 -12.93 1.42 -13.74
C TYR A 250 -12.11 0.45 -14.61
N HIS A 251 -12.71 -0.17 -15.64
CA HIS A 251 -12.08 -1.16 -16.53
C HIS A 251 -10.71 -0.71 -17.09
N ALA A 252 -10.56 0.57 -17.42
CA ALA A 252 -9.32 1.17 -17.92
C ALA A 252 -8.16 1.17 -16.89
N PHE A 253 -8.45 0.96 -15.61
CA PHE A 253 -7.48 0.91 -14.50
C PHE A 253 -7.24 -0.51 -13.97
N GLU A 254 -7.81 -1.54 -14.59
CA GLU A 254 -7.64 -2.93 -14.14
C GLU A 254 -6.21 -3.45 -14.32
N GLY A 255 -5.71 -4.11 -13.29
CA GLY A 255 -4.39 -4.72 -13.27
C GLY A 255 -4.28 -5.94 -14.19
N GLN A 256 -3.10 -6.19 -14.74
CA GLN A 256 -2.88 -7.34 -15.63
C GLN A 256 -2.79 -8.70 -14.90
N LEU A 257 -2.70 -8.70 -13.57
CA LEU A 257 -2.63 -9.91 -12.74
C LEU A 257 -3.96 -10.65 -12.69
N LYS A 258 -3.99 -11.89 -13.19
CA LYS A 258 -5.15 -12.79 -13.17
C LYS A 258 -4.86 -13.99 -12.26
N GLY A 259 -5.06 -13.80 -10.96
CA GLY A 259 -4.73 -14.79 -9.93
C GLY A 259 -3.58 -14.31 -9.03
N THR A 260 -2.55 -15.14 -8.87
CA THR A 260 -1.42 -14.92 -7.96
C THR A 260 -0.09 -14.78 -8.71
N ASP A 261 0.87 -14.07 -8.11
CA ASP A 261 2.22 -13.87 -8.63
C ASP A 261 3.27 -14.43 -7.65
N SER A 262 3.78 -15.61 -7.97
CA SER A 262 4.82 -16.28 -7.17
C SER A 262 6.20 -15.64 -7.29
N ARG A 263 6.44 -14.73 -8.25
CA ARG A 263 7.72 -14.00 -8.37
C ARG A 263 8.01 -13.17 -7.11
N ILE A 264 6.97 -12.69 -6.45
CA ILE A 264 7.05 -11.90 -5.21
C ILE A 264 7.63 -12.72 -4.05
N LEU A 265 7.42 -14.05 -4.01
CA LEU A 265 8.01 -14.93 -2.98
C LEU A 265 9.54 -14.99 -3.07
N VAL A 266 10.11 -14.74 -4.25
CA VAL A 266 11.56 -14.78 -4.51
C VAL A 266 12.16 -13.37 -4.44
N ALA A 267 11.57 -12.40 -5.16
CA ALA A 267 12.12 -11.06 -5.28
C ALA A 267 11.70 -10.10 -4.14
N GLN A 268 10.62 -10.42 -3.41
CA GLN A 268 9.94 -9.55 -2.42
C GLN A 268 9.48 -8.17 -2.94
N VAL A 269 9.54 -7.96 -4.26
CA VAL A 269 9.05 -6.77 -4.97
C VAL A 269 7.52 -6.71 -4.89
N PRO A 270 6.91 -5.66 -4.31
CA PRO A 270 5.46 -5.48 -4.33
C PRO A 270 4.94 -5.41 -5.77
N GLY A 271 3.75 -5.97 -6.05
CA GLY A 271 3.22 -6.07 -7.41
C GLY A 271 3.16 -4.74 -8.19
N GLY A 272 2.77 -3.64 -7.52
CA GLY A 272 2.77 -2.29 -8.10
C GLY A 272 4.15 -1.64 -8.26
N MET A 273 5.21 -2.18 -7.65
CA MET A 273 6.59 -1.82 -7.95
C MET A 273 7.06 -2.56 -9.22
N LEU A 274 6.68 -3.83 -9.37
CA LEU A 274 7.08 -4.67 -10.50
C LEU A 274 6.58 -4.13 -11.83
N THR A 275 5.29 -3.80 -11.94
CA THR A 275 4.70 -3.24 -13.17
C THR A 275 5.30 -1.88 -13.54
N ASN A 276 5.67 -1.06 -12.55
CA ASN A 276 6.36 0.21 -12.77
C ASN A 276 7.81 -0.01 -13.29
N LEU A 277 8.54 -1.01 -12.78
CA LEU A 277 9.86 -1.37 -13.28
C LEU A 277 9.81 -1.94 -14.70
N GLU A 278 8.85 -2.82 -15.00
CA GLU A 278 8.57 -3.32 -16.35
C GLU A 278 8.29 -2.15 -17.32
N GLY A 279 7.52 -1.15 -16.88
CA GLY A 279 7.25 0.09 -17.62
C GLY A 279 8.50 0.96 -17.87
N GLN A 280 9.30 1.22 -16.82
CA GLN A 280 10.55 1.99 -16.92
C GLN A 280 11.56 1.35 -17.87
N LEU A 281 11.75 0.02 -17.76
CA LEU A 281 12.64 -0.73 -18.65
C LEU A 281 12.13 -0.72 -20.10
N LYS A 282 10.80 -0.80 -20.31
CA LYS A 282 10.20 -0.70 -21.65
C LYS A 282 10.43 0.68 -22.28
N GLN A 283 10.26 1.76 -21.52
CA GLN A 283 10.54 3.14 -21.98
C GLN A 283 12.02 3.34 -22.38
N GLN A 284 12.93 2.61 -21.74
CA GLN A 284 14.38 2.67 -22.01
C GLN A 284 14.86 1.56 -22.98
N ASN A 285 13.95 0.89 -23.70
CA ASN A 285 14.22 -0.24 -24.61
C ASN A 285 14.99 -1.44 -23.97
N ALA A 286 15.00 -1.50 -22.64
CA ALA A 286 15.74 -2.46 -21.83
C ALA A 286 14.86 -3.53 -21.17
N ALA A 287 13.63 -3.74 -21.66
CA ALA A 287 12.67 -4.72 -21.10
C ALA A 287 13.22 -6.16 -21.03
N HIS A 288 14.18 -6.52 -21.90
CA HIS A 288 14.89 -7.79 -21.88
C HIS A 288 15.83 -7.99 -20.67
N ARG A 289 16.06 -6.95 -19.86
CA ARG A 289 16.95 -6.93 -18.69
C ARG A 289 16.21 -7.02 -17.35
N LEU A 290 14.90 -7.33 -17.37
CA LEU A 290 14.07 -7.42 -16.16
C LEU A 290 14.64 -8.41 -15.13
N ASP A 291 15.09 -9.58 -15.57
CA ASP A 291 15.63 -10.61 -14.69
C ASP A 291 16.95 -10.17 -14.01
N GLU A 292 17.77 -9.37 -14.69
CA GLU A 292 18.96 -8.76 -14.09
C GLU A 292 18.59 -7.78 -12.97
N VAL A 293 17.54 -6.97 -13.18
CA VAL A 293 17.03 -6.02 -12.17
C VAL A 293 16.42 -6.76 -10.99
N LEU A 294 15.64 -7.82 -11.23
CA LEU A 294 15.10 -8.68 -10.17
C LEU A 294 16.20 -9.37 -9.35
N ALA A 295 17.32 -9.74 -9.98
CA ALA A 295 18.49 -10.27 -9.28
C ALA A 295 19.33 -9.20 -8.57
N GLU A 296 19.25 -7.92 -8.97
CA GLU A 296 19.99 -6.80 -8.36
C GLU A 296 19.24 -6.17 -7.17
N ILE A 297 17.90 -6.12 -7.19
CA ILE A 297 17.05 -5.65 -6.09
C ILE A 297 17.42 -6.22 -4.69
N PRO A 298 17.56 -7.55 -4.48
CA PRO A 298 17.91 -8.08 -3.17
C PRO A 298 19.33 -7.68 -2.72
N ARG A 299 20.27 -7.51 -3.67
CA ARG A 299 21.63 -7.05 -3.39
C ARG A 299 21.65 -5.56 -3.00
N VAL A 300 20.88 -4.73 -3.69
CA VAL A 300 20.68 -3.31 -3.32
C VAL A 300 20.01 -3.18 -1.95
N ARG A 301 19.04 -4.05 -1.65
CA ARG A 301 18.36 -4.09 -0.35
C ARG A 301 19.31 -4.51 0.79
N GLU A 302 20.20 -5.46 0.55
CA GLU A 302 21.25 -5.86 1.50
C GLU A 302 22.22 -4.71 1.79
N ASP A 303 22.75 -4.06 0.74
CA ASP A 303 23.63 -2.87 0.86
C ASP A 303 22.97 -1.69 1.61
N LEU A 304 21.64 -1.61 1.63
CA LEU A 304 20.84 -0.62 2.35
C LEU A 304 20.27 -1.14 3.68
N GLY A 305 20.87 -2.17 4.29
CA GLY A 305 20.56 -2.59 5.65
C GLY A 305 19.26 -3.40 5.79
N PHE A 306 18.87 -4.13 4.73
CA PHE A 306 17.70 -5.02 4.66
C PHE A 306 16.31 -4.38 4.84
N ILE A 307 16.18 -3.06 4.74
CA ILE A 307 14.93 -2.28 4.84
C ILE A 307 13.69 -2.98 4.22
N PRO A 308 12.49 -2.89 4.83
CA PRO A 308 11.25 -3.36 4.21
C PRO A 308 11.03 -2.71 2.84
N LEU A 309 10.51 -3.47 1.87
CA LEU A 309 10.17 -2.93 0.54
C LEU A 309 8.71 -2.44 0.51
N VAL A 310 8.48 -1.22 0.98
CA VAL A 310 7.19 -0.52 0.99
C VAL A 310 7.38 0.91 0.47
N THR A 311 6.34 1.65 0.10
CA THR A 311 6.54 3.04 -0.37
C THR A 311 7.08 3.92 0.76
N PRO A 312 8.22 4.65 0.61
CA PRO A 312 8.99 4.86 -0.62
C PRO A 312 10.21 3.95 -0.86
N THR A 313 10.66 3.19 0.14
CA THR A 313 11.89 2.37 0.08
C THR A 313 11.90 1.36 -1.07
N SER A 314 10.73 0.81 -1.44
CA SER A 314 10.58 -0.07 -2.60
C SER A 314 10.97 0.61 -3.92
N GLN A 315 10.48 1.82 -4.19
CA GLN A 315 10.83 2.57 -5.40
C GLN A 315 12.31 2.99 -5.41
N ILE A 316 12.90 3.29 -4.25
CA ILE A 316 14.32 3.66 -4.10
C ILE A 316 15.23 2.49 -4.49
N VAL A 317 14.99 1.32 -3.89
CA VAL A 317 15.72 0.06 -4.19
C VAL A 317 15.56 -0.32 -5.67
N GLY A 318 14.34 -0.23 -6.21
CA GLY A 318 14.06 -0.52 -7.62
C GLY A 318 14.82 0.38 -8.59
N THR A 319 14.76 1.70 -8.37
CA THR A 319 15.43 2.69 -9.23
C THR A 319 16.95 2.49 -9.21
N GLN A 320 17.53 2.24 -8.04
CA GLN A 320 18.97 1.98 -7.91
C GLN A 320 19.38 0.65 -8.57
N ALA A 321 18.55 -0.39 -8.49
CA ALA A 321 18.81 -1.65 -9.18
C ALA A 321 18.76 -1.49 -10.71
N VAL A 322 17.81 -0.71 -11.23
CA VAL A 322 17.76 -0.34 -12.66
C VAL A 322 19.03 0.44 -13.06
N LEU A 323 19.46 1.43 -12.28
CA LEU A 323 20.70 2.17 -12.55
C LEU A 323 21.94 1.27 -12.57
N ASN A 324 22.08 0.36 -11.58
CA ASN A 324 23.19 -0.58 -11.49
C ASN A 324 23.24 -1.51 -12.73
N VAL A 325 22.09 -2.04 -13.16
CA VAL A 325 21.99 -2.91 -14.34
C VAL A 325 22.28 -2.13 -15.63
N LEU A 326 21.64 -0.96 -15.83
CA LEU A 326 21.77 -0.19 -17.07
C LEU A 326 23.16 0.43 -17.27
N THR A 327 23.83 0.84 -16.19
CA THR A 327 25.21 1.34 -16.26
C THR A 327 26.28 0.24 -16.33
N GLY A 328 25.91 -1.01 -16.05
CA GLY A 328 26.81 -2.17 -16.02
C GLY A 328 27.72 -2.26 -14.79
N GLU A 329 27.55 -1.37 -13.80
CA GLU A 329 28.44 -1.22 -12.65
C GLU A 329 27.63 -0.81 -11.41
N ARG A 330 27.73 -1.59 -10.33
CA ARG A 330 26.95 -1.36 -9.10
C ARG A 330 27.35 -0.01 -8.47
N TYR A 331 26.38 0.88 -8.29
CA TYR A 331 26.54 2.20 -7.70
C TYR A 331 27.51 3.13 -8.44
N ARG A 332 27.74 2.95 -9.74
CA ARG A 332 28.43 3.96 -10.57
C ARG A 332 27.76 5.33 -10.43
N THR A 333 26.44 5.33 -10.57
CA THR A 333 25.55 6.44 -10.17
C THR A 333 24.77 6.01 -8.93
N ILE A 334 24.74 6.85 -7.90
CA ILE A 334 23.87 6.66 -6.73
C ILE A 334 22.66 7.60 -6.89
N ALA A 335 21.45 7.07 -6.80
CA ALA A 335 20.23 7.87 -6.79
C ALA A 335 20.16 8.73 -5.52
N LYS A 336 19.62 9.95 -5.61
CA LYS A 336 19.57 10.91 -4.49
C LYS A 336 18.92 10.30 -3.24
N GLU A 337 17.84 9.55 -3.43
CA GLU A 337 17.06 8.93 -2.37
C GLU A 337 17.80 7.72 -1.76
N THR A 338 18.60 7.01 -2.56
CA THR A 338 19.53 5.98 -2.06
C THR A 338 20.64 6.61 -1.21
N ALA A 339 21.17 7.75 -1.65
CA ALA A 339 22.12 8.53 -0.86
C ALA A 339 21.49 9.03 0.45
N GLY A 340 20.22 9.45 0.45
CA GLY A 340 19.49 9.84 1.66
C GLY A 340 19.37 8.71 2.68
N ILE A 341 19.07 7.48 2.25
CA ILE A 341 19.07 6.30 3.13
C ILE A 341 20.48 6.07 3.73
N LEU A 342 21.53 6.12 2.89
CA LEU A 342 22.92 5.96 3.36
C LEU A 342 23.36 7.06 4.34
N LYS A 343 22.75 8.25 4.29
CA LYS A 343 22.97 9.35 5.25
C LYS A 343 22.12 9.26 6.52
N GLY A 344 21.15 8.36 6.59
CA GLY A 344 20.17 8.30 7.69
C GLY A 344 19.00 9.28 7.57
N GLU A 345 18.81 9.96 6.42
CA GLU A 345 17.73 10.96 6.21
C GLU A 345 16.31 10.36 6.35
N TYR A 346 16.17 9.03 6.30
CA TYR A 346 14.92 8.29 6.44
C TYR A 346 14.73 7.62 7.82
N GLY A 347 15.72 7.67 8.72
CA GLY A 347 15.71 6.95 10.00
C GLY A 347 16.60 5.71 10.02
N HIS A 348 16.43 4.86 11.04
CA HIS A 348 17.30 3.72 11.30
C HIS A 348 17.04 2.54 10.35
N THR A 349 18.09 1.84 9.91
CA THR A 349 17.98 0.61 9.12
C THR A 349 18.01 -0.63 10.04
N PRO A 350 17.30 -1.74 9.72
CA PRO A 350 17.28 -2.96 10.53
C PRO A 350 18.65 -3.55 10.88
N VAL A 351 19.65 -3.37 10.01
CA VAL A 351 21.08 -3.58 10.30
C VAL A 351 21.91 -2.44 9.68
N PRO A 352 23.19 -2.24 10.04
CA PRO A 352 24.04 -1.25 9.39
C PRO A 352 24.08 -1.39 7.87
N VAL A 353 24.05 -0.25 7.17
CA VAL A 353 24.24 -0.16 5.71
C VAL A 353 25.67 -0.51 5.30
N ASN A 354 25.90 -0.70 3.99
CA ASN A 354 27.24 -0.88 3.44
C ASN A 354 28.13 0.34 3.77
N ALA A 355 29.10 0.13 4.66
CA ALA A 355 29.99 1.18 5.16
C ALA A 355 30.81 1.88 4.07
N ALA A 356 31.19 1.19 2.99
CA ALA A 356 31.93 1.78 1.89
C ALA A 356 31.04 2.71 1.03
N LEU A 357 29.79 2.32 0.78
CA LEU A 357 28.82 3.17 0.09
C LEU A 357 28.42 4.37 0.96
N GLN A 358 28.22 4.16 2.27
CA GLN A 358 27.94 5.22 3.23
C GLN A 358 29.08 6.25 3.28
N ALA A 359 30.32 5.82 3.47
CA ALA A 359 31.48 6.72 3.47
C ALA A 359 31.60 7.54 2.17
N ARG A 360 31.35 6.91 1.00
CA ARG A 360 31.37 7.56 -0.32
C ARG A 360 30.24 8.58 -0.53
N VAL A 361 29.16 8.49 0.23
CA VAL A 361 28.01 9.40 0.16
C VAL A 361 28.07 10.50 1.22
N LEU A 362 28.75 10.24 2.33
CA LEU A 362 28.99 11.22 3.40
C LEU A 362 30.11 12.21 3.07
N ASP A 363 31.13 11.79 2.30
CA ASP A 363 32.25 12.65 1.87
C ASP A 363 32.94 13.38 3.05
N GLY A 364 33.14 12.65 4.15
CA GLY A 364 33.72 13.17 5.40
C GLY A 364 32.72 13.74 6.42
N ALA A 365 31.44 13.84 6.10
CA ALA A 365 30.39 14.16 7.07
C ALA A 365 30.03 12.96 7.98
N GLU A 366 29.30 13.22 9.06
CA GLU A 366 28.71 12.18 9.90
C GLU A 366 27.30 11.78 9.42
N ALA A 367 26.90 10.54 9.68
CA ALA A 367 25.54 10.07 9.38
C ALA A 367 24.52 10.58 10.43
N ILE A 368 23.29 10.83 10.00
CA ILE A 368 22.17 11.18 10.87
C ILE A 368 21.80 9.95 11.70
N THR A 369 21.90 10.06 13.03
CA THR A 369 21.61 8.98 13.99
C THR A 369 20.41 9.27 14.89
N CYS A 370 20.00 10.54 15.02
CA CYS A 370 18.75 10.95 15.67
C CYS A 370 17.51 10.55 14.83
N ARG A 371 16.30 10.97 15.25
CA ARG A 371 15.13 10.93 14.37
C ARG A 371 15.26 12.09 13.38
N PRO A 372 15.14 11.90 12.05
CA PRO A 372 15.46 12.99 11.10
C PRO A 372 14.57 14.24 11.23
N ALA A 373 13.38 14.11 11.82
CA ALA A 373 12.53 15.26 12.13
C ALA A 373 13.04 16.15 13.28
N ASP A 374 13.97 15.66 14.13
CA ASP A 374 14.63 16.47 15.16
C ASP A 374 15.50 17.59 14.54
N LEU A 375 15.83 17.46 13.25
CA LEU A 375 16.57 18.45 12.46
C LEU A 375 15.64 19.45 11.74
N LEU A 376 14.32 19.21 11.74
CA LEU A 376 13.34 20.08 11.10
C LEU A 376 12.86 21.15 12.09
N LYS A 377 12.89 22.41 11.64
CA LYS A 377 12.27 23.52 12.38
C LYS A 377 10.75 23.49 12.17
N PRO A 378 9.93 23.94 13.15
CA PRO A 378 8.50 24.13 12.96
C PRO A 378 8.21 24.95 11.70
N GLU A 379 7.35 24.44 10.83
CA GLU A 379 7.16 24.94 9.47
C GLU A 379 5.71 25.35 9.16
N LEU A 380 4.73 25.01 10.01
CA LEU A 380 3.31 25.22 9.76
C LEU A 380 2.95 26.71 9.56
N ALA A 381 3.52 27.60 10.39
CA ALA A 381 3.24 29.03 10.30
C ALA A 381 3.77 29.66 8.99
N GLN A 382 4.89 29.14 8.48
CA GLN A 382 5.45 29.57 7.18
C GLN A 382 4.59 29.05 6.03
N LEU A 383 4.19 27.77 6.08
CA LEU A 383 3.28 27.16 5.10
C LEU A 383 1.93 27.88 5.04
N GLU A 384 1.36 28.26 6.19
CA GLU A 384 0.16 29.09 6.25
C GLU A 384 0.33 30.44 5.55
N ALA A 385 1.46 31.12 5.76
CA ALA A 385 1.74 32.41 5.14
C ALA A 385 1.97 32.30 3.63
N ASP A 386 2.72 31.28 3.19
CA ASP A 386 3.02 31.04 1.78
C ASP A 386 1.77 30.66 0.98
N VAL A 387 0.91 29.78 1.49
CA VAL A 387 -0.33 29.38 0.81
C VAL A 387 -1.33 30.53 0.76
N LYS A 388 -1.46 31.33 1.83
CA LYS A 388 -2.31 32.54 1.82
C LYS A 388 -1.81 33.57 0.79
N ARG A 389 -0.50 33.76 0.67
CA ARG A 389 0.09 34.64 -0.34
C ARG A 389 -0.13 34.11 -1.77
N GLN A 390 0.17 32.83 -2.02
CA GLN A 390 -0.06 32.19 -3.33
C GLN A 390 -1.54 32.27 -3.75
N ALA A 391 -2.46 32.11 -2.79
CA ALA A 391 -3.89 32.23 -3.07
C ALA A 391 -4.28 33.67 -3.44
N GLN A 392 -3.71 34.69 -2.79
CA GLN A 392 -3.91 36.09 -3.16
C GLN A 392 -3.29 36.42 -4.53
N GLU A 393 -2.04 36.02 -4.77
CA GLU A 393 -1.31 36.23 -6.04
C GLU A 393 -2.03 35.61 -7.25
N LYS A 394 -2.75 34.49 -7.05
CA LYS A 394 -3.46 33.76 -8.10
C LYS A 394 -5.00 33.90 -8.07
N ASN A 395 -5.55 34.72 -7.18
CA ASN A 395 -7.00 34.89 -6.96
C ASN A 395 -7.75 33.56 -6.71
N ILE A 396 -7.15 32.67 -5.91
CA ILE A 396 -7.70 31.36 -5.52
C ILE A 396 -8.55 31.53 -4.25
N GLN A 397 -9.78 31.01 -4.28
CA GLN A 397 -10.60 30.90 -3.08
C GLN A 397 -10.19 29.68 -2.24
N LEU A 398 -9.60 29.94 -1.08
CA LEU A 398 -9.39 28.92 -0.05
C LEU A 398 -10.72 28.50 0.60
N ALA A 399 -10.79 27.27 1.10
CA ALA A 399 -11.95 26.76 1.83
C ALA A 399 -12.15 27.48 3.18
N ASP A 400 -13.39 27.47 3.69
CA ASP A 400 -13.79 28.09 4.97
C ASP A 400 -12.85 27.75 6.14
N ASN A 401 -12.31 26.53 6.14
CA ASN A 401 -11.28 26.09 7.07
C ASN A 401 -9.93 25.95 6.36
N ALA A 402 -9.35 27.09 5.97
CA ALA A 402 -8.18 27.21 5.09
C ALA A 402 -6.94 26.39 5.51
N ILE A 403 -6.86 25.91 6.75
CA ILE A 403 -5.80 25.00 7.20
C ILE A 403 -5.86 23.63 6.48
N ASP A 404 -7.04 23.18 6.05
CA ASP A 404 -7.20 21.96 5.23
C ASP A 404 -6.50 22.15 3.87
N ASP A 405 -6.60 23.34 3.28
CA ASP A 405 -5.93 23.71 2.03
C ASP A 405 -4.41 23.87 2.23
N VAL A 406 -3.99 24.52 3.32
CA VAL A 406 -2.58 24.65 3.70
C VAL A 406 -1.93 23.29 3.86
N LEU A 407 -2.57 22.34 4.56
CA LEU A 407 -2.08 20.96 4.69
C LEU A 407 -2.04 20.23 3.33
N THR A 408 -3.02 20.47 2.47
CA THR A 408 -3.08 19.88 1.12
C THR A 408 -1.89 20.33 0.27
N VAL A 409 -1.57 21.63 0.28
CA VAL A 409 -0.38 22.17 -0.41
C VAL A 409 0.92 21.78 0.29
N ALA A 410 0.98 21.74 1.62
CA ALA A 410 2.17 21.31 2.36
C ALA A 410 2.59 19.87 2.02
N LEU A 411 1.62 18.96 1.89
CA LEU A 411 1.86 17.58 1.49
C LEU A 411 2.26 17.47 0.01
N PHE A 412 1.64 18.25 -0.88
CA PHE A 412 1.82 18.14 -2.33
C PHE A 412 1.92 19.52 -3.03
N PRO A 413 3.01 20.31 -2.89
CA PRO A 413 3.01 21.74 -3.22
C PRO A 413 2.50 22.11 -4.62
N GLN A 414 3.01 21.46 -5.67
CA GLN A 414 2.58 21.76 -7.05
C GLN A 414 1.18 21.23 -7.38
N VAL A 415 0.82 20.06 -6.84
CA VAL A 415 -0.43 19.36 -7.18
C VAL A 415 -1.60 19.93 -6.39
N GLY A 416 -1.40 20.19 -5.09
CA GLY A 416 -2.34 20.89 -4.23
C GLY A 416 -2.63 22.29 -4.74
N LEU A 417 -1.62 23.08 -5.12
CA LEU A 417 -1.86 24.41 -5.67
C LEU A 417 -2.64 24.36 -7.00
N LYS A 418 -2.25 23.48 -7.94
CA LYS A 418 -3.01 23.25 -9.18
C LYS A 418 -4.45 22.77 -8.91
N PHE A 419 -4.65 21.95 -7.89
CA PHE A 419 -5.99 21.51 -7.46
C PHE A 419 -6.82 22.69 -6.94
N LEU A 420 -6.27 23.55 -6.07
CA LEU A 420 -6.99 24.72 -5.56
C LEU A 420 -7.34 25.70 -6.70
N GLU A 421 -6.44 25.92 -7.66
CA GLU A 421 -6.70 26.69 -8.89
C GLU A 421 -7.87 26.14 -9.73
N ASN A 422 -8.14 24.83 -9.64
CA ASN A 422 -9.13 24.14 -10.47
C ASN A 422 -10.26 23.48 -9.67
N ARG A 423 -10.42 23.79 -8.38
CA ARG A 423 -11.36 23.14 -7.43
C ARG A 423 -12.81 23.08 -7.93
N HIS A 424 -13.21 24.00 -8.81
CA HIS A 424 -14.54 24.08 -9.41
C HIS A 424 -14.55 23.87 -10.94
N ASN A 425 -13.49 23.27 -11.48
CA ASN A 425 -13.29 22.99 -12.90
C ASN A 425 -13.04 21.48 -13.16
N PRO A 426 -14.10 20.66 -13.28
CA PRO A 426 -13.96 19.23 -13.55
C PRO A 426 -13.20 18.89 -14.84
N ALA A 427 -13.13 19.80 -15.82
CA ALA A 427 -12.41 19.60 -17.08
C ALA A 427 -10.88 19.69 -16.96
N ALA A 428 -10.34 20.05 -15.78
CA ALA A 428 -8.90 20.01 -15.49
C ALA A 428 -8.38 18.65 -15.00
N PHE A 429 -9.29 17.68 -14.85
CA PHE A 429 -9.08 16.38 -14.20
C PHE A 429 -9.52 15.21 -15.10
N GLU A 430 -9.35 13.97 -14.64
CA GLU A 430 -9.80 12.80 -15.38
C GLU A 430 -11.34 12.73 -15.42
N PRO A 431 -11.93 12.33 -16.56
CA PRO A 431 -13.37 12.23 -16.69
C PRO A 431 -13.92 11.12 -15.77
N LEU A 432 -15.13 11.33 -15.23
CA LEU A 432 -15.79 10.34 -14.36
C LEU A 432 -15.84 8.96 -15.05
N PRO A 433 -15.29 7.89 -14.43
CA PRO A 433 -15.20 6.58 -15.06
C PRO A 433 -16.56 6.03 -15.47
N GLN A 434 -16.65 5.55 -16.72
CA GLN A 434 -17.86 5.02 -17.34
C GLN A 434 -17.72 3.53 -17.60
N ALA A 435 -18.85 2.81 -17.60
CA ALA A 435 -18.86 1.42 -18.04
C ALA A 435 -18.42 1.35 -19.51
N GLU A 436 -17.68 0.32 -19.88
CA GLU A 436 -17.21 0.12 -21.24
C GLU A 436 -18.40 0.04 -22.21
N GLU A 437 -18.46 0.97 -23.18
CA GLU A 437 -19.42 0.87 -24.27
C GLU A 437 -19.10 -0.39 -25.07
N VAL A 438 -20.01 -1.38 -25.06
CA VAL A 438 -19.91 -2.58 -25.90
C VAL A 438 -20.15 -2.20 -27.36
N LYS A 439 -19.15 -1.56 -27.97
CA LYS A 439 -19.13 -1.25 -29.39
C LYS A 439 -19.15 -2.59 -30.13
N PRO A 440 -20.12 -2.83 -31.03
CA PRO A 440 -20.20 -4.09 -31.76
C PRO A 440 -18.88 -4.28 -32.49
N ALA A 441 -18.26 -5.45 -32.31
CA ALA A 441 -16.91 -5.70 -32.80
C ALA A 441 -16.83 -5.42 -34.31
N VAL A 442 -16.19 -4.29 -34.65
CA VAL A 442 -15.88 -3.95 -36.04
C VAL A 442 -15.04 -5.12 -36.55
N LYS A 443 -15.57 -5.85 -37.53
CA LYS A 443 -14.80 -6.91 -38.19
C LYS A 443 -13.50 -6.28 -38.64
N ALA A 444 -12.38 -6.83 -38.18
CA ALA A 444 -11.07 -6.41 -38.66
C ALA A 444 -10.98 -6.75 -40.15
N GLU A 445 -11.33 -5.78 -41.00
CA GLU A 445 -10.99 -5.82 -42.40
C GLU A 445 -9.47 -5.94 -42.47
N LYS A 446 -8.98 -6.88 -43.29
CA LYS A 446 -7.54 -7.04 -43.48
C LYS A 446 -6.98 -5.71 -43.96
N PRO A 447 -5.80 -5.26 -43.47
CA PRO A 447 -5.06 -4.18 -44.10
C PRO A 447 -4.98 -4.44 -45.60
N ALA A 448 -5.40 -3.45 -46.41
CA ALA A 448 -5.46 -3.60 -47.86
C ALA A 448 -4.04 -3.81 -48.41
N ALA A 449 -3.76 -5.01 -48.92
CA ALA A 449 -2.41 -5.38 -49.34
C ALA A 449 -1.91 -4.51 -50.50
N SER A 450 -0.68 -3.98 -50.36
CA SER A 450 0.09 -3.15 -51.30
C SER A 450 -0.57 -2.87 -52.67
N GLY A 451 -1.38 -1.81 -52.72
CA GLY A 451 -2.10 -1.40 -53.92
C GLY A 451 -1.21 -0.74 -54.97
N VAL A 452 -1.61 -0.91 -56.23
CA VAL A 452 -1.15 -0.09 -57.37
C VAL A 452 -2.29 0.85 -57.74
N TYR A 453 -2.05 2.15 -57.65
CA TYR A 453 -3.05 3.20 -57.83
C TYR A 453 -2.66 4.09 -59.00
N THR A 454 -3.64 4.56 -59.77
CA THR A 454 -3.42 5.61 -60.76
C THR A 454 -3.77 6.95 -60.14
N VAL A 455 -2.81 7.87 -60.09
CA VAL A 455 -2.98 9.24 -59.56
C VAL A 455 -2.82 10.20 -60.73
N GLU A 456 -3.80 11.08 -60.94
CA GLU A 456 -3.67 12.17 -61.91
C GLU A 456 -3.09 13.43 -61.25
N VAL A 457 -2.06 14.00 -61.87
CA VAL A 457 -1.48 15.29 -61.51
C VAL A 457 -1.37 16.11 -62.79
N GLU A 458 -1.88 17.35 -62.76
CA GLU A 458 -1.88 18.27 -63.92
C GLU A 458 -2.41 17.66 -65.23
N GLY A 459 -3.45 16.81 -65.13
CA GLY A 459 -4.08 16.16 -66.29
C GLY A 459 -3.26 15.03 -66.92
N LYS A 460 -2.28 14.45 -66.20
CA LYS A 460 -1.56 13.24 -66.60
C LYS A 460 -1.66 12.16 -65.52
N ALA A 461 -2.02 10.96 -65.96
CA ALA A 461 -2.14 9.78 -65.12
C ALA A 461 -0.78 9.09 -64.88
N PHE A 462 -0.42 8.93 -63.60
CA PHE A 462 0.79 8.24 -63.15
C PHE A 462 0.41 7.02 -62.32
N VAL A 463 1.04 5.87 -62.60
CA VAL A 463 0.78 4.61 -61.88
C VAL A 463 1.79 4.46 -60.73
N VAL A 464 1.29 4.56 -59.50
CA VAL A 464 2.06 4.54 -58.26
C VAL A 464 1.81 3.25 -57.50
N LYS A 465 2.88 2.53 -57.12
CA LYS A 465 2.79 1.37 -56.23
C LYS A 465 3.13 1.78 -54.80
N VAL A 466 2.21 1.56 -53.86
CA VAL A 466 2.43 1.84 -52.44
C VAL A 466 2.93 0.57 -51.75
N SER A 467 3.89 0.74 -50.83
CA SER A 467 4.46 -0.31 -49.99
C SER A 467 4.11 -0.04 -48.52
N ASP A 468 4.03 -1.09 -47.70
CA ASP A 468 3.67 -0.96 -46.28
C ASP A 468 4.66 -0.06 -45.54
N GLY A 469 4.15 0.93 -44.79
CA GLY A 469 4.94 1.89 -44.01
C GLY A 469 4.77 3.37 -44.40
N GLY A 470 4.06 3.69 -45.48
CA GLY A 470 3.68 5.07 -45.82
C GLY A 470 2.39 5.54 -45.13
N ASP A 471 2.40 6.74 -44.56
CA ASP A 471 1.20 7.43 -44.07
C ASP A 471 0.35 7.92 -45.26
N ILE A 472 -0.97 7.66 -45.21
CA ILE A 472 -1.94 8.05 -46.24
C ILE A 472 -3.10 8.88 -45.65
N SER A 473 -2.77 9.75 -44.70
CA SER A 473 -3.68 10.80 -44.21
C SER A 473 -4.16 11.71 -45.35
N PRO A 474 -5.46 12.04 -45.43
CA PRO A 474 -6.02 12.77 -46.58
C PRO A 474 -5.63 14.25 -46.58
N LEU A 475 -4.92 14.68 -47.62
CA LEU A 475 -4.68 16.09 -47.92
C LEU A 475 -6.00 16.78 -48.33
N THR A 476 -6.59 17.58 -47.43
CA THR A 476 -7.69 18.48 -47.77
C THR A 476 -7.25 19.53 -48.79
N ALA A 477 -8.03 19.70 -49.86
CA ALA A 477 -7.70 20.61 -50.95
C ALA A 477 -7.62 22.07 -50.48
N ALA A 478 -6.49 22.73 -50.77
CA ALA A 478 -6.31 24.16 -50.51
C ALA A 478 -7.13 25.01 -51.49
N THR A 479 -7.87 25.99 -50.98
CA THR A 479 -8.64 26.94 -51.79
C THR A 479 -7.69 27.88 -52.56
N PRO A 480 -7.89 28.13 -53.86
CA PRO A 480 -6.97 28.95 -54.64
C PRO A 480 -7.04 30.44 -54.25
N VAL A 481 -5.91 30.99 -53.81
CA VAL A 481 -5.71 32.43 -53.65
C VAL A 481 -5.23 33.02 -54.97
N GLN A 482 -5.75 34.19 -55.34
CA GLN A 482 -5.49 34.83 -56.64
C GLN A 482 -4.04 35.30 -56.78
N ALA A 483 -3.49 35.18 -58.00
CA ALA A 483 -2.14 35.64 -58.32
C ALA A 483 -2.07 37.17 -58.42
N THR A 484 -1.06 37.76 -57.79
CA THR A 484 -0.64 39.15 -58.01
C THR A 484 0.59 39.20 -58.93
N ALA A 485 0.66 40.18 -59.82
CA ALA A 485 1.70 40.28 -60.85
C ALA A 485 3.08 40.68 -60.30
N PRO A 486 4.19 40.24 -60.92
CA PRO A 486 5.55 40.61 -60.49
C PRO A 486 5.92 42.04 -60.90
N ALA A 487 6.60 42.76 -60.00
CA ALA A 487 7.27 44.03 -60.28
C ALA A 487 8.78 43.83 -60.49
N ALA A 488 9.43 44.75 -61.22
CA ALA A 488 10.80 44.60 -61.73
C ALA A 488 11.91 45.06 -60.75
N ALA A 489 13.15 44.65 -61.05
CA ALA A 489 14.36 44.94 -60.27
C ALA A 489 15.16 46.17 -60.79
N PRO A 490 16.09 46.68 -59.96
CA PRO A 490 17.50 46.91 -60.34
C PRO A 490 18.44 46.12 -59.38
N ALA A 491 19.55 45.50 -59.79
CA ALA A 491 20.82 46.05 -60.30
C ALA A 491 21.59 46.93 -59.26
N GLY A 492 22.87 46.69 -58.94
CA GLY A 492 23.81 45.65 -59.39
C GLY A 492 25.24 45.81 -58.82
N ALA A 493 26.22 45.10 -59.43
CA ALA A 493 27.66 44.98 -59.07
C ALA A 493 28.03 44.03 -57.89
N GLY A 494 29.12 43.24 -57.94
CA GLY A 494 30.06 43.00 -59.04
C GLY A 494 30.98 41.77 -58.82
N THR A 495 31.33 41.08 -59.91
CA THR A 495 32.23 39.89 -60.04
C THR A 495 33.67 40.30 -60.47
N PRO A 496 34.62 39.40 -60.81
CA PRO A 496 34.75 37.91 -60.72
C PRO A 496 35.97 37.50 -59.84
N GLY A 497 36.50 36.27 -59.76
CA GLY A 497 36.31 34.94 -60.38
C GLY A 497 37.22 33.94 -59.62
N ASP A 498 37.50 32.69 -60.02
CA ASP A 498 37.21 31.87 -61.22
C ASP A 498 37.67 30.41 -60.86
N ARG A 499 37.50 29.29 -61.59
CA ARG A 499 36.91 28.93 -62.90
C ARG A 499 36.57 27.41 -62.89
N ALA A 500 35.72 26.95 -63.83
CA ALA A 500 35.60 25.60 -64.47
C ALA A 500 35.88 24.28 -63.69
N ALA A 501 35.03 23.25 -63.69
CA ALA A 501 34.42 22.48 -64.82
C ALA A 501 35.45 21.62 -65.61
N GLY A 502 35.11 20.44 -66.15
CA GLY A 502 33.85 19.67 -66.17
C GLY A 502 34.13 18.20 -66.58
N GLY A 503 33.11 17.37 -66.80
CA GLY A 503 33.29 15.94 -67.16
C GLY A 503 32.80 15.56 -68.56
N HIS A 504 33.16 14.38 -69.08
CA HIS A 504 32.41 13.63 -70.11
C HIS A 504 32.90 12.16 -70.30
N HIS A 505 31.97 11.30 -70.75
CA HIS A 505 32.09 10.03 -71.50
C HIS A 505 33.37 9.15 -71.50
N LEU A 506 33.20 7.82 -71.37
CA LEU A 506 33.14 6.91 -72.55
C LEU A 506 32.66 5.48 -72.19
N GLU A 507 32.56 4.58 -73.18
CA GLU A 507 31.70 3.38 -73.17
C GLU A 507 32.35 2.12 -73.79
N GLY A 508 32.01 0.93 -73.26
CA GLY A 508 32.23 -0.38 -73.90
C GLY A 508 33.53 -1.13 -73.55
N HIS A 509 33.70 -2.43 -73.89
CA HIS A 509 32.74 -3.38 -74.46
C HIS A 509 33.23 -4.87 -74.40
N ARG A 510 32.31 -5.85 -74.38
CA ARG A 510 32.47 -7.33 -74.59
C ARG A 510 33.21 -8.11 -73.48
N ARG A 511 32.71 -9.19 -72.87
CA ARG A 511 32.01 -10.46 -73.28
C ARG A 511 32.91 -11.59 -73.82
N ARG A 512 32.94 -12.73 -73.11
CA ARG A 512 32.75 -14.10 -73.66
C ARG A 512 32.49 -15.15 -72.55
N GLY A 513 31.55 -16.07 -72.79
CA GLY A 513 31.46 -17.40 -72.14
C GLY A 513 31.98 -18.49 -73.11
N PRO A 514 31.54 -19.78 -73.09
CA PRO A 514 30.22 -20.27 -72.63
C PRO A 514 30.15 -21.69 -71.96
N GLY A 515 28.93 -22.19 -71.69
CA GLY A 515 28.58 -23.59 -71.35
C GLY A 515 28.30 -23.85 -69.86
N GLY A 516 27.31 -24.64 -69.40
CA GLY A 516 26.23 -25.42 -70.05
C GLY A 516 26.22 -26.90 -69.59
N GLY A 517 25.10 -27.57 -69.21
CA GLY A 517 23.70 -27.16 -68.98
C GLY A 517 22.76 -28.39 -68.78
N ARG A 518 21.49 -28.17 -68.40
CA ARG A 518 20.39 -29.17 -68.14
C ARG A 518 20.54 -29.99 -66.83
N GLY A 519 19.48 -30.40 -66.11
CA GLY A 519 18.05 -30.01 -66.19
C GLY A 519 17.06 -30.87 -65.36
N ARG A 520 15.80 -30.37 -65.22
CA ARG A 520 14.52 -31.03 -64.85
C ARG A 520 14.32 -31.75 -63.48
N ARG A 521 13.42 -31.14 -62.68
CA ARG A 521 12.25 -31.71 -61.94
C ARG A 521 12.33 -33.09 -61.26
N ALA A 522 12.03 -33.13 -59.96
CA ALA A 522 10.87 -33.85 -59.36
C ALA A 522 10.68 -33.41 -57.89
N ALA A 523 9.61 -33.86 -57.24
CA ALA A 523 9.39 -33.78 -55.79
C ALA A 523 8.94 -35.15 -55.27
N ASP A 524 9.17 -35.45 -53.99
CA ASP A 524 8.12 -35.98 -53.10
C ASP A 524 8.55 -35.86 -51.61
N SER A 525 7.72 -36.39 -50.74
CA SER A 525 7.69 -36.37 -49.29
C SER A 525 8.26 -37.65 -48.65
N GLY A 526 8.47 -37.64 -47.32
CA GLY A 526 8.88 -38.83 -46.56
C GLY A 526 9.05 -38.55 -45.06
N SER A 527 8.45 -39.40 -44.23
CA SER A 527 8.41 -39.29 -42.76
C SER A 527 9.02 -40.52 -42.07
N HIS A 528 9.56 -40.38 -40.85
CA HIS A 528 9.29 -41.28 -39.71
C HIS A 528 9.94 -40.80 -38.39
N GLU A 529 9.71 -41.54 -37.30
CA GLU A 529 9.80 -41.11 -35.90
C GLU A 529 10.94 -41.76 -35.08
N ASP A 530 11.00 -41.37 -33.80
CA ASP A 530 11.42 -42.14 -32.61
C ASP A 530 12.90 -42.49 -32.36
N GLY A 531 13.25 -42.69 -31.07
CA GLY A 531 14.60 -43.10 -30.68
C GLY A 531 15.08 -42.98 -29.21
N ASN A 532 14.20 -42.83 -28.21
CA ASN A 532 14.56 -42.75 -26.77
C ASN A 532 15.59 -43.81 -26.29
N ARG A 533 16.63 -43.41 -25.53
CA ARG A 533 17.30 -44.30 -24.56
C ARG A 533 18.02 -43.61 -23.38
N ASN A 534 17.93 -44.26 -22.22
CA ASN A 534 18.57 -43.96 -20.93
C ASN A 534 19.42 -45.18 -20.51
N PRO A 535 20.58 -45.02 -19.84
CA PRO A 535 20.92 -45.95 -18.76
C PRO A 535 21.53 -45.33 -17.48
N ARG A 536 21.67 -46.16 -16.43
CA ARG A 536 21.91 -45.77 -15.02
C ARG A 536 23.33 -46.06 -14.49
N ARG A 537 23.64 -45.44 -13.33
CA ARG A 537 24.45 -45.91 -12.16
C ARG A 537 26.00 -45.82 -12.18
N ALA A 538 26.53 -44.91 -11.34
CA ALA A 538 27.58 -45.06 -10.30
C ALA A 538 28.00 -43.64 -9.80
N GLY A 539 28.50 -43.37 -8.59
CA GLY A 539 28.62 -44.15 -7.34
C GLY A 539 29.66 -43.52 -6.39
N ARG A 540 29.36 -43.40 -5.08
CA ARG A 540 30.20 -42.80 -3.99
C ARG A 540 30.39 -41.26 -4.08
N ASP A 541 30.68 -40.51 -3.01
CA ASP A 541 30.80 -40.81 -1.56
C ASP A 541 30.14 -39.71 -0.68
N ARG A 542 29.96 -39.96 0.63
CA ARG A 542 29.48 -38.96 1.62
C ARG A 542 30.28 -39.02 2.93
N ALA A 543 30.92 -37.92 3.31
CA ALA A 543 31.43 -37.72 4.67
C ALA A 543 30.36 -37.09 5.59
N ARG A 544 30.43 -37.38 6.89
CA ARG A 544 29.59 -36.79 7.94
C ARG A 544 30.45 -35.94 8.87
N TYR A 545 29.84 -34.95 9.54
CA TYR A 545 30.26 -34.55 10.88
C TYR A 545 29.05 -34.38 11.81
N ARG A 546 29.13 -35.01 12.99
CA ARG A 546 28.37 -34.71 14.21
C ARG A 546 29.40 -34.81 15.35
N GLY A 547 29.34 -33.91 16.31
CA GLY A 547 30.27 -33.90 17.45
C GLY A 547 29.89 -34.89 18.56
N GLU A 548 30.80 -35.07 19.50
CA GLU A 548 30.58 -35.80 20.76
C GLU A 548 31.08 -34.99 21.97
N ILE A 549 30.55 -35.30 23.15
CA ILE A 549 30.93 -34.71 24.44
C ILE A 549 31.08 -35.83 25.47
N ARG A 550 32.26 -35.93 26.11
CA ARG A 550 32.63 -36.57 27.41
C ARG A 550 34.15 -36.87 27.36
N GLY A 551 34.93 -36.85 28.45
CA GLY A 551 34.64 -36.50 29.85
C GLY A 551 35.61 -37.22 30.82
N ARG A 552 35.91 -36.61 31.98
CA ARG A 552 36.97 -36.93 33.00
C ARG A 552 38.32 -36.22 32.73
N GLY A 553 39.06 -35.73 33.74
CA GLY A 553 38.67 -35.46 35.14
C GLY A 553 39.83 -35.40 36.15
N GLY A 554 39.84 -34.38 37.03
CA GLY A 554 40.63 -34.31 38.27
C GLY A 554 41.95 -33.51 38.22
N GLY A 555 42.27 -32.78 39.30
CA GLY A 555 43.55 -32.08 39.50
C GLY A 555 43.47 -30.57 39.78
N GLY A 556 42.96 -30.16 40.96
CA GLY A 556 42.69 -28.73 41.26
C GLY A 556 43.80 -27.98 42.02
N ARG A 557 43.63 -26.65 42.15
CA ARG A 557 44.10 -25.77 43.25
C ARG A 557 43.51 -24.35 43.12
N HIS A 558 43.14 -23.74 44.26
CA HIS A 558 42.85 -22.30 44.43
C HIS A 558 44.17 -21.49 44.50
N PRO A 559 44.21 -20.14 44.26
CA PRO A 559 43.42 -19.05 44.88
C PRO A 559 42.41 -18.39 43.91
N ALA A 560 41.36 -17.63 44.29
CA ALA A 560 41.04 -16.74 45.43
C ALA A 560 41.22 -15.22 45.13
N GLU A 561 40.33 -14.39 45.70
CA GLU A 561 40.07 -12.99 45.34
C GLU A 561 41.05 -11.95 45.95
N PRO A 562 41.15 -10.74 45.37
CA PRO A 562 41.61 -9.54 46.07
C PRO A 562 40.44 -8.75 46.68
N GLY A 563 40.28 -8.81 48.00
CA GLY A 563 39.19 -8.15 48.74
C GLY A 563 39.50 -6.76 49.34
N VAL A 564 38.44 -6.08 49.80
CA VAL A 564 38.41 -4.70 50.33
C VAL A 564 39.15 -4.48 51.67
N ARG A 565 39.92 -3.39 51.79
CA ARG A 565 40.12 -2.49 52.99
C ARG A 565 40.93 -1.23 52.56
N LYS A 566 40.72 0.05 52.94
CA LYS A 566 39.99 0.84 53.99
C LYS A 566 40.88 1.34 55.15
N ARG A 567 40.88 2.69 55.38
CA ARG A 567 41.46 3.52 56.50
C ARG A 567 42.97 3.90 56.43
N THR A 568 43.52 5.00 57.01
CA THR A 568 43.05 6.32 57.58
C THR A 568 44.27 7.19 57.98
N ARG A 569 44.23 8.55 57.84
CA ARG A 569 44.51 9.58 58.90
C ARG A 569 44.62 11.04 58.38
N ASN A 570 44.30 11.98 59.29
CA ASN A 570 44.74 13.39 59.56
C ASN A 570 45.44 14.24 58.45
N GLY A 571 45.27 15.57 58.35
CA GLY A 571 44.50 16.57 59.13
C GLY A 571 45.14 17.99 59.04
N LYS A 572 44.39 19.07 59.39
CA LYS A 572 44.69 20.52 59.08
C LYS A 572 44.52 20.83 57.57
N SER A 573 44.22 22.03 57.05
CA SER A 573 43.87 23.39 57.57
C SER A 573 43.46 24.27 56.35
N GLU A 574 42.61 25.32 56.36
CA GLU A 574 41.71 25.95 57.35
C GLU A 574 40.65 26.83 56.59
N ARG A 575 40.08 27.91 57.17
CA ARG A 575 39.29 28.98 56.49
C ARG A 575 39.69 30.39 57.00
N PRO A 576 39.29 31.51 56.34
CA PRO A 576 37.98 32.16 56.61
C PRO A 576 37.28 32.74 55.35
N ASP A 577 36.12 33.40 55.44
CA ASP A 577 34.75 32.85 55.59
C ASP A 577 33.80 33.77 54.72
N SER A 578 32.50 34.08 54.86
CA SER A 578 31.43 33.98 55.89
C SER A 578 30.19 33.24 55.29
N GLY A 579 28.92 33.30 55.73
CA GLY A 579 28.18 34.02 56.79
C GLY A 579 27.31 35.17 56.24
N HIS A 580 25.98 35.29 56.50
CA HIS A 580 25.00 34.50 57.31
C HIS A 580 23.57 34.76 56.73
N GLY A 581 22.46 34.09 57.09
CA GLY A 581 22.19 32.93 57.95
C GLY A 581 20.74 32.94 58.52
N ALA A 582 20.14 31.75 58.75
CA ALA A 582 18.80 31.50 59.35
C ALA A 582 17.56 31.95 58.50
N ASP A 583 16.32 31.47 58.70
CA ASP A 583 15.76 30.45 59.63
C ASP A 583 14.55 29.69 59.00
N ALA A 584 13.89 28.77 59.72
CA ALA A 584 12.87 27.84 59.20
C ALA A 584 11.49 27.88 59.95
N PRO A 585 10.60 26.85 59.99
CA PRO A 585 9.31 26.93 59.27
C PRO A 585 8.03 26.62 60.11
N ARG A 586 6.80 26.83 59.57
CA ARG A 586 5.57 25.97 59.79
C ARG A 586 4.23 26.44 59.15
N ARG A 587 3.54 25.46 58.50
CA ARG A 587 2.08 25.10 58.53
C ARG A 587 0.96 25.93 57.80
N ARG A 588 -0.05 25.14 57.37
CA ARG A 588 -1.41 25.41 56.79
C ARG A 588 -2.42 25.90 57.88
N PRO A 589 -3.74 26.26 57.66
CA PRO A 589 -4.71 25.79 56.62
C PRO A 589 -5.90 26.71 56.19
N GLY A 590 -6.88 26.16 55.42
CA GLY A 590 -8.23 26.72 55.13
C GLY A 590 -8.46 27.04 53.63
N ARG A 591 -9.48 26.67 52.83
CA ARG A 591 -10.91 26.18 52.88
C ARG A 591 -12.04 27.24 52.78
N HIS A 592 -13.08 26.90 51.99
CA HIS A 592 -14.37 27.59 51.72
C HIS A 592 -14.35 28.84 50.80
N ALA A 593 -15.45 29.25 50.13
CA ALA A 593 -16.61 28.55 49.51
C ALA A 593 -17.49 29.55 48.71
N ALA A 594 -18.28 29.06 47.73
CA ALA A 594 -19.31 29.80 46.95
C ALA A 594 -18.81 30.98 46.07
N GLY A 595 -19.54 31.46 45.06
CA GLY A 595 -20.81 31.00 44.47
C GLY A 595 -21.12 31.74 43.16
N GLU A 596 -22.19 31.34 42.45
CA GLU A 596 -22.70 32.02 41.25
C GLU A 596 -23.37 33.38 41.58
N PRO A 597 -23.66 34.21 40.57
CA PRO A 597 -25.06 34.30 40.14
C PRO A 597 -25.29 34.27 38.62
N ALA A 598 -26.54 34.02 38.23
CA ALA A 598 -27.02 34.00 36.84
C ALA A 598 -28.14 35.03 36.61
N ALA A 599 -28.72 35.03 35.39
CA ALA A 599 -29.93 35.75 34.95
C ALA A 599 -29.81 37.28 34.67
N ALA A 600 -30.58 37.89 33.74
CA ALA A 600 -31.34 37.35 32.61
C ALA A 600 -31.89 38.43 31.63
N VAL A 601 -31.93 38.08 30.33
CA VAL A 601 -33.03 38.32 29.35
C VAL A 601 -33.37 39.75 28.84
N ALA A 602 -33.87 39.76 27.60
CA ALA A 602 -34.50 40.82 26.80
C ALA A 602 -33.56 41.75 25.98
N GLY A 603 -33.77 41.98 24.67
CA GLY A 603 -34.61 41.29 23.67
C GLY A 603 -35.39 42.20 22.74
N HIS A 604 -35.06 42.19 21.44
CA HIS A 604 -35.80 42.89 20.38
C HIS A 604 -35.82 42.09 19.06
N ARG A 605 -36.87 42.30 18.25
CA ARG A 605 -37.06 41.73 16.91
C ARG A 605 -36.83 42.79 15.84
N GLN A 606 -36.35 42.39 14.66
CA GLN A 606 -36.97 42.84 13.39
C GLN A 606 -36.74 41.81 12.27
N GLU A 607 -37.32 42.07 11.09
CA GLU A 607 -37.79 41.00 10.19
C GLU A 607 -37.08 40.93 8.83
N VAL A 608 -36.95 39.68 8.34
CA VAL A 608 -37.06 39.24 6.94
C VAL A 608 -36.42 40.10 5.83
N ARG A 609 -35.33 39.56 5.26
CA ARG A 609 -35.24 39.29 3.81
C ARG A 609 -34.71 37.86 3.58
N ALA A 610 -35.08 37.25 2.46
CA ALA A 610 -34.78 35.86 2.15
C ALA A 610 -34.48 35.65 0.66
N ALA A 611 -33.94 34.45 0.35
CA ALA A 611 -33.72 33.87 -0.98
C ALA A 611 -32.56 34.44 -1.83
N PRO A 612 -31.99 33.67 -2.80
CA PRO A 612 -32.12 32.23 -3.05
C PRO A 612 -30.80 31.44 -3.38
N ALA A 613 -30.98 30.11 -3.48
CA ALA A 613 -30.33 29.18 -4.42
C ALA A 613 -28.82 28.85 -4.34
N ALA A 614 -28.53 27.65 -3.82
CA ALA A 614 -27.33 26.85 -4.15
C ALA A 614 -27.60 25.33 -3.95
N ALA A 615 -28.73 24.82 -4.46
CA ALA A 615 -29.15 23.42 -4.25
C ALA A 615 -30.08 22.90 -5.37
N ASP A 616 -29.55 22.63 -6.57
CA ASP A 616 -30.32 22.02 -7.66
C ASP A 616 -29.50 21.03 -8.51
N TRP A 617 -29.28 19.83 -7.96
CA TRP A 617 -28.64 18.69 -8.64
C TRP A 617 -29.25 17.35 -8.19
N LEU A 618 -30.59 17.23 -8.08
CA LEU A 618 -31.23 15.93 -7.75
C LEU A 618 -32.73 15.77 -8.18
N ARG A 619 -33.07 16.25 -9.39
CA ARG A 619 -34.33 15.95 -10.13
C ARG A 619 -33.96 15.91 -11.62
N ARG A 620 -34.46 15.05 -12.52
CA ARG A 620 -35.48 13.96 -12.56
C ARG A 620 -35.13 13.09 -13.83
N PRO A 621 -35.92 12.07 -14.27
CA PRO A 621 -37.13 11.46 -13.72
C PRO A 621 -36.95 9.97 -13.36
N ALA A 622 -38.03 9.32 -12.90
CA ALA A 622 -38.12 7.87 -12.84
C ALA A 622 -38.51 7.28 -14.21
N VAL A 623 -38.12 6.04 -14.49
CA VAL A 623 -38.58 5.26 -15.65
C VAL A 623 -39.78 4.43 -15.22
N GLU A 624 -40.89 4.53 -15.96
CA GLU A 624 -42.08 3.71 -15.74
C GLU A 624 -41.88 2.30 -16.33
N TYR A 625 -42.29 1.27 -15.58
CA TYR A 625 -42.50 -0.08 -16.10
C TYR A 625 -44.00 -0.38 -16.15
N PRO A 626 -44.56 -0.86 -17.27
CA PRO A 626 -45.98 -1.19 -17.37
C PRO A 626 -46.33 -2.43 -16.53
N GLY A 627 -47.48 -2.40 -15.86
CA GLY A 627 -47.81 -3.34 -14.78
C GLY A 627 -48.45 -4.67 -15.18
N GLY A 628 -48.38 -5.64 -14.25
CA GLY A 628 -49.17 -6.88 -14.21
C GLY A 628 -50.21 -6.85 -13.09
N ARG A 629 -51.35 -7.56 -13.25
CA ARG A 629 -52.56 -7.40 -12.41
C ARG A 629 -52.62 -8.34 -11.21
N ALA A 630 -53.07 -7.85 -10.06
CA ALA A 630 -53.80 -8.61 -9.03
C ALA A 630 -54.60 -7.67 -8.09
N GLY A 631 -55.66 -8.20 -7.46
CA GLY A 631 -56.55 -7.55 -6.47
C GLY A 631 -57.90 -8.29 -6.37
N PRO A 632 -58.89 -7.88 -5.53
CA PRO A 632 -58.92 -6.75 -4.59
C PRO A 632 -59.42 -7.14 -3.16
N ASP A 633 -59.85 -6.14 -2.36
CA ASP A 633 -60.63 -6.21 -1.09
C ASP A 633 -59.95 -6.84 0.18
N ARG A 634 -60.17 -6.42 1.44
CA ARG A 634 -60.83 -5.23 2.07
C ARG A 634 -60.27 -4.98 3.52
N PRO A 635 -60.58 -3.85 4.20
CA PRO A 635 -59.80 -3.35 5.37
C PRO A 635 -60.37 -3.64 6.78
N GLY A 636 -59.58 -3.36 7.82
CA GLY A 636 -59.95 -3.33 9.25
C GLY A 636 -58.95 -2.53 10.12
N GLU A 637 -59.42 -1.94 11.22
CA GLU A 637 -58.77 -0.87 12.03
C GLU A 637 -57.71 -1.31 13.09
N PRO A 638 -56.94 -0.37 13.71
CA PRO A 638 -55.74 -0.67 14.50
C PRO A 638 -55.95 -0.75 16.04
N ALA A 639 -54.94 -1.25 16.75
CA ALA A 639 -54.84 -1.22 18.22
C ALA A 639 -53.47 -0.71 18.71
N GLY A 640 -53.45 0.01 19.84
CA GLY A 640 -52.26 0.68 20.40
C GLY A 640 -51.47 -0.12 21.46
N PRO A 641 -50.32 0.41 21.94
CA PRO A 641 -49.36 -0.36 22.75
C PRO A 641 -49.56 -0.24 24.28
N PRO A 642 -49.20 -1.28 25.06
CA PRO A 642 -49.07 -1.19 26.52
C PRO A 642 -47.75 -0.51 26.95
N ARG A 643 -47.68 -0.09 28.23
CA ARG A 643 -46.64 0.81 28.77
C ARG A 643 -45.56 0.11 29.61
N ARG A 644 -44.45 0.83 29.79
CA ARG A 644 -43.41 0.61 30.82
C ARG A 644 -43.97 0.27 32.21
N ARG A 645 -43.23 -0.53 32.98
CA ARG A 645 -43.01 -0.32 34.43
C ARG A 645 -41.55 -0.63 34.80
N ALA A 646 -41.13 -0.17 35.97
CA ALA A 646 -39.79 -0.28 36.53
C ALA A 646 -39.88 -0.54 38.06
N ALA A 647 -38.71 -0.51 38.73
CA ALA A 647 -38.43 -1.05 40.07
C ALA A 647 -38.34 -2.60 40.10
N GLY A 648 -37.49 -3.22 40.92
CA GLY A 648 -36.51 -2.65 41.88
C GLY A 648 -36.66 -3.27 43.28
N GLY A 649 -35.58 -3.82 43.82
CA GLY A 649 -35.55 -4.43 45.15
C GLY A 649 -34.21 -5.12 45.43
N ASP A 650 -33.55 -4.74 46.52
CA ASP A 650 -32.28 -5.28 47.02
C ASP A 650 -32.54 -5.98 48.37
N CYS A 651 -31.90 -7.12 48.62
CA CYS A 651 -31.79 -7.78 49.94
C CYS A 651 -30.77 -8.95 49.92
N ARG A 652 -30.37 -9.42 51.11
CA ARG A 652 -29.09 -10.14 51.32
C ARG A 652 -29.20 -11.50 52.05
N GLU A 653 -28.04 -12.20 52.10
CA GLU A 653 -27.53 -13.07 53.19
C GLU A 653 -28.15 -14.48 53.43
N ALA A 654 -27.48 -15.52 52.85
CA ALA A 654 -26.78 -16.63 53.55
C ALA A 654 -27.56 -17.69 54.41
N PRO A 655 -26.96 -18.84 54.87
CA PRO A 655 -25.95 -19.77 54.28
C PRO A 655 -26.28 -21.30 54.52
N LEU A 656 -25.26 -22.19 54.41
CA LEU A 656 -25.19 -23.65 54.73
C LEU A 656 -25.69 -24.61 53.61
N TYR A 657 -25.13 -25.81 53.34
CA TYR A 657 -24.39 -26.80 54.17
C TYR A 657 -23.13 -27.41 53.49
N ALA A 658 -22.34 -28.23 54.23
CA ALA A 658 -21.17 -29.04 53.78
C ALA A 658 -21.45 -30.57 53.93
N GLY A 659 -20.63 -31.56 53.55
CA GLY A 659 -19.37 -31.62 52.75
C GLY A 659 -18.37 -32.74 53.18
N CYS A 660 -17.82 -33.51 52.21
CA CYS A 660 -16.65 -34.46 52.36
C CYS A 660 -16.89 -35.73 53.27
N PRO A 661 -15.92 -36.66 53.57
CA PRO A 661 -14.50 -36.84 53.13
C PRO A 661 -13.94 -38.28 52.85
N ARG A 662 -12.72 -38.36 52.24
CA ARG A 662 -11.68 -39.46 52.28
C ARG A 662 -12.06 -40.85 51.68
N HIS A 663 -11.18 -41.78 51.29
CA HIS A 663 -9.70 -42.02 51.27
C HIS A 663 -9.34 -42.80 49.95
N GLN A 664 -8.22 -43.46 49.57
CA GLN A 664 -6.83 -43.84 50.00
C GLN A 664 -6.06 -44.27 48.69
N GLY A 665 -4.77 -44.66 48.59
CA GLY A 665 -3.64 -44.64 49.53
C GLY A 665 -2.59 -45.78 49.43
N GLY A 666 -1.92 -46.04 48.28
CA GLY A 666 -0.86 -47.08 48.15
C GLY A 666 -0.02 -47.03 46.85
N ALA A 667 1.19 -47.64 46.84
CA ALA A 667 2.20 -47.48 45.77
C ALA A 667 2.68 -48.82 45.14
N GLY A 668 3.32 -48.78 43.96
CA GLY A 668 4.18 -49.89 43.47
C GLY A 668 4.41 -50.03 41.95
N ALA A 669 5.66 -49.83 41.51
CA ALA A 669 6.40 -50.42 40.37
C ALA A 669 5.79 -50.59 38.94
N GLY A 670 6.64 -50.40 37.92
CA GLY A 670 6.53 -51.04 36.57
C GLY A 670 7.57 -52.19 36.43
N PRO A 671 8.04 -52.57 35.21
CA PRO A 671 7.82 -52.00 33.88
C PRO A 671 7.57 -53.08 32.76
N ALA A 672 7.93 -52.78 31.50
CA ALA A 672 8.14 -53.71 30.35
C ALA A 672 6.88 -54.31 29.65
N VAL A 673 6.93 -54.88 28.42
CA VAL A 673 7.52 -54.49 27.11
C VAL A 673 6.96 -55.45 26.02
N GLY A 674 6.70 -54.92 24.81
CA GLY A 674 6.48 -55.68 23.56
C GLY A 674 5.04 -56.12 23.24
N ALA A 675 4.71 -56.69 22.07
CA ALA A 675 5.25 -56.58 20.69
C ALA A 675 4.57 -57.65 19.79
N GLY A 676 4.08 -57.26 18.60
CA GLY A 676 3.42 -58.16 17.62
C GLY A 676 1.99 -58.59 18.02
N ALA A 677 1.19 -59.22 17.16
CA ALA A 677 1.18 -59.37 15.70
C ALA A 677 -0.21 -59.93 15.29
N ASP A 678 -0.48 -60.05 13.98
CA ASP A 678 -1.73 -60.59 13.39
C ASP A 678 -3.06 -59.83 13.72
N GLY A 679 -4.13 -59.94 12.93
CA GLY A 679 -4.21 -60.50 11.58
C GLY A 679 -5.62 -60.83 11.10
N GLY A 680 -6.10 -60.12 10.06
CA GLY A 680 -7.13 -60.64 9.14
C GLY A 680 -8.56 -60.11 9.23
N ALA A 681 -9.00 -59.50 8.10
CA ALA A 681 -10.35 -59.63 7.49
C ALA A 681 -11.59 -59.01 8.20
N ARG A 682 -12.67 -58.62 7.50
CA ARG A 682 -12.93 -58.27 6.08
C ARG A 682 -14.29 -57.52 6.01
N ARG A 683 -14.57 -56.90 4.84
CA ARG A 683 -15.82 -56.19 4.46
C ARG A 683 -15.98 -54.80 5.13
N GLY A 684 -16.33 -53.71 4.44
CA GLY A 684 -16.35 -53.46 2.99
C GLY A 684 -17.55 -52.64 2.52
N TYR A 685 -17.31 -51.45 1.98
CA TYR A 685 -18.27 -50.66 1.21
C TYR A 685 -17.62 -50.21 -0.12
N GLY A 686 -18.42 -50.13 -1.19
CA GLY A 686 -17.93 -50.11 -2.57
C GLY A 686 -17.71 -48.74 -3.19
N LEU A 687 -16.82 -48.69 -4.19
CA LEU A 687 -16.74 -47.57 -5.12
C LEU A 687 -17.91 -47.65 -6.11
N LEU A 688 -18.56 -46.51 -6.36
CA LEU A 688 -19.36 -46.29 -7.58
C LEU A 688 -18.55 -45.45 -8.56
N ARG A 689 -18.39 -45.93 -9.80
CA ARG A 689 -17.63 -45.26 -10.85
C ARG A 689 -18.25 -45.51 -12.24
N ARG A 690 -19.09 -44.58 -12.70
CA ARG A 690 -19.66 -44.36 -14.05
C ARG A 690 -20.28 -42.95 -14.02
N GLY A 691 -20.29 -42.13 -15.06
CA GLY A 691 -19.69 -42.21 -16.41
C GLY A 691 -19.69 -40.81 -17.04
N ALA A 692 -18.99 -40.58 -18.15
CA ALA A 692 -18.84 -39.25 -18.75
C ALA A 692 -20.06 -38.81 -19.61
N GLY A 693 -20.25 -37.50 -19.80
CA GLY A 693 -21.28 -36.95 -20.69
C GLY A 693 -21.33 -35.42 -20.82
N HIS A 694 -20.63 -34.89 -21.83
CA HIS A 694 -20.87 -33.63 -22.58
C HIS A 694 -20.87 -32.22 -21.92
N LEU A 695 -20.11 -31.33 -22.59
CA LEU A 695 -20.43 -29.94 -22.99
C LEU A 695 -21.00 -28.97 -21.94
N LEU A 696 -20.14 -28.08 -21.42
CA LEU A 696 -19.82 -26.82 -22.09
C LEU A 696 -18.43 -26.29 -21.68
#